data_AF-A0A319CLF8-F1
#
_entry.id   AF-A0A319CLF8-F1
#
_cell.length_a   1.000
_cell.length_b   1.000
_cell.length_c   1.000
_cell.angle_alpha   90.00
_cell.angle_beta   90.00
_cell.angle_gamma   90.00
#
_symmetry.space_group_name_H-M   'P 1'
#
loop_
_entity.id
_entity.type
_entity.pdbx_description
1 polymer ?
#
loop_
_entity_poly.entity_id
_entity_poly.type
_entity_poly.pdbx_seq_one_letter_code
_entity_poly.pdbx_strand_id
1 'polypeptide(L)'
;MPAALLIGAITHSIPEWNDLSSILTLKEFPSGTREDFLRNCRDGQYDDVVAIYRSNTSTKFTGPFDAELVSVLPSSLKYIAHNGAGYDNIDVAACTKKGIAVSSTPVAVNNATADVAIFLMIGALRQAYIPVSSLREGKFLGQTGLGHDPQNKVLGILGMGGIGREVARRARAFGMTIQYHNRSRLSPELEDGATYVSFDELLANADVLSLNLALNASTRHIIGKSEFQKMKDGVIIVNTARGALIDEKALVEALESGKVWSAGLDVYENEPAIEPGLVNNPRVMLLPHIGTMTYETQREMELLVLNNLRSGVETGKMITLDASHDPESLTLQSPLFPPVYPILQRIPTYTLPRNAKDKKQKATPQPGPRPDLCDALPWFRSVQGGVYHNGNICWGFLIDADCGIRSYLDDEVVITRVGGGCTKDANGNLVLIKDQDGDSAAMSSILNSMELKVPVGIVIGNRNTLLPRSLPHRYNVMAYFRITHVWYERIGRRTGAKVRFEKLDLGSKSWWAAKHSRPPLERKKRDYAMQAEQARCEACDQYSIRIYDQGWMCLQPSCKLFWMISGSSSEPTDLTFHEKFLKSRLPPDPTIQPHYSLVPDLLSTLKDADSDALSKRITWKGIICPLCKRCISRRYWWGWRCADDDSVWDRKLKCPFEHILPIRPIALRWVIDDMETSPIKRALSWDAKFMVPEVDDVSLYPYRKLTYTIPGVGSIMHLVANREINTRRNGPDELFGQLQCEKLGLRRYPLAQSVVAGTLTAHFAVNYGMPYKYVVSVSSKSFNEACPPILRAMGRLTWASKQAHLATGDTFLPPNEMLLLGYLEDMRIGYHDDGESSLGPTISTLSLGAKSTMLVRMKYKYYHGYSRAKKLLEEDPVLPGCKNYLRRRELKAGLLGGSIDREGYDELRREGLSMKKGGTGGGGEATPCIKMEVNHGDLVVMHGEGLQKFFEHSVIPDKRLRFALTARYIKPESVGVEEMEKGRLELGREWAYDGK
;
A
#
# COMPACT_ATOMS: atom_id res chain seq x y z
N MET A 1 32.58 -27.33 -5.56
CA MET A 1 31.59 -26.23 -5.40
C MET A 1 32.35 -25.00 -4.94
N PRO A 2 32.06 -23.81 -5.51
CA PRO A 2 32.52 -22.54 -4.97
C PRO A 2 32.23 -22.42 -3.47
N ALA A 3 33.13 -21.79 -2.73
CA ALA A 3 33.03 -21.66 -1.29
C ALA A 3 32.79 -20.20 -0.84
N ALA A 4 32.08 -20.06 0.29
CA ALA A 4 32.06 -18.83 1.07
C ALA A 4 32.92 -19.01 2.32
N LEU A 5 33.75 -18.02 2.64
CA LEU A 5 34.58 -18.02 3.85
C LEU A 5 34.05 -17.01 4.85
N LEU A 6 33.68 -17.49 6.04
CA LEU A 6 33.36 -16.67 7.21
C LEU A 6 34.62 -16.39 8.02
N ILE A 7 34.98 -15.12 8.16
CA ILE A 7 36.09 -14.68 9.02
C ILE A 7 35.52 -14.11 10.31
N GLY A 8 35.85 -14.74 11.44
CA GLY A 8 35.28 -14.45 12.75
C GLY A 8 33.96 -15.18 13.00
N ALA A 9 32.94 -14.47 13.47
CA ALA A 9 31.68 -15.08 13.89
C ALA A 9 30.45 -14.32 13.36
N ILE A 10 29.33 -15.06 13.26
CA ILE A 10 27.97 -14.56 13.06
C ILE A 10 27.18 -14.88 14.33
N THR A 11 26.44 -13.92 14.84
CA THR A 11 25.81 -14.00 16.17
C THR A 11 24.29 -14.17 16.08
N HIS A 12 23.62 -13.46 15.17
CA HIS A 12 22.16 -13.36 15.13
C HIS A 12 21.52 -13.97 13.88
N SER A 13 22.34 -14.35 12.89
CA SER A 13 21.90 -14.78 11.56
C SER A 13 22.53 -16.10 11.12
N ILE A 14 22.78 -17.00 12.09
CA ILE A 14 23.34 -18.35 11.83
C ILE A 14 22.44 -19.17 10.88
N PRO A 15 21.10 -19.18 11.01
CA PRO A 15 20.25 -19.88 10.04
C PRO A 15 20.47 -19.39 8.62
N GLU A 16 20.54 -18.07 8.41
CA GLU A 16 20.74 -17.46 7.10
C GLU A 16 22.14 -17.70 6.52
N TRP A 17 23.16 -17.80 7.38
CA TRP A 17 24.50 -18.27 6.97
C TRP A 17 24.45 -19.72 6.52
N ASN A 18 23.82 -20.60 7.30
CA ASN A 18 23.67 -22.01 6.97
C ASN A 18 22.85 -22.20 5.69
N ASP A 19 21.86 -21.35 5.42
CA ASP A 19 21.08 -21.39 4.18
C ASP A 19 21.94 -21.15 2.92
N LEU A 20 23.13 -20.54 3.05
CA LEU A 20 24.08 -20.41 1.93
C LEU A 20 24.73 -21.77 1.59
N SER A 21 24.65 -22.79 2.46
CA SER A 21 25.17 -24.13 2.17
C SER A 21 24.44 -24.81 1.00
N SER A 22 23.24 -24.34 0.67
CA SER A 22 22.48 -24.78 -0.50
C SER A 22 23.13 -24.40 -1.84
N ILE A 23 24.00 -23.39 -1.84
CA ILE A 23 24.64 -22.85 -3.05
C ILE A 23 26.18 -22.77 -2.96
N LEU A 24 26.75 -22.79 -1.76
CA LEU A 24 28.18 -22.61 -1.50
C LEU A 24 28.68 -23.64 -0.50
N THR A 25 29.93 -24.06 -0.63
CA THR A 25 30.63 -24.74 0.47
C THR A 25 30.93 -23.69 1.55
N LEU A 26 30.46 -23.89 2.78
CA LEU A 26 30.75 -22.96 3.87
C LEU A 26 32.08 -23.33 4.53
N LYS A 27 33.02 -22.38 4.54
CA LYS A 27 34.31 -22.46 5.24
C LYS A 27 34.35 -21.38 6.31
N GLU A 28 35.12 -21.63 7.36
CA GLU A 28 35.23 -20.70 8.47
C GLU A 28 36.70 -20.51 8.88
N PHE A 29 37.03 -19.29 9.25
CA PHE A 29 38.24 -18.89 9.96
C PHE A 29 37.80 -18.16 11.23
N PRO A 30 37.33 -18.89 12.26
CA PRO A 30 36.72 -18.30 13.45
C PRO A 30 37.75 -17.63 14.38
N SER A 31 39.00 -18.09 14.33
CA SER A 31 40.12 -17.60 15.14
C SER A 31 41.46 -17.93 14.48
N GLY A 32 42.50 -17.15 14.78
CA GLY A 32 43.88 -17.35 14.31
C GLY A 32 44.65 -16.03 14.29
N THR A 33 45.87 -16.05 13.75
CA THR A 33 46.65 -14.82 13.51
C THR A 33 46.67 -14.42 12.03
N ARG A 34 47.17 -13.22 11.74
CA ARG A 34 47.40 -12.75 10.37
C ARG A 34 48.29 -13.71 9.60
N GLU A 35 49.38 -14.18 10.21
CA GLU A 35 50.31 -15.13 9.60
C GLU A 35 49.64 -16.46 9.27
N ASP A 36 48.74 -16.94 10.13
CA ASP A 36 47.94 -18.13 9.86
C ASP A 36 47.03 -17.94 8.65
N PHE A 37 46.33 -16.81 8.58
CA PHE A 37 45.45 -16.50 7.44
C PHE A 37 46.24 -16.38 6.12
N LEU A 38 47.37 -15.65 6.14
CA LEU A 38 48.26 -15.51 4.98
C LEU A 38 48.83 -16.86 4.52
N ARG A 39 49.19 -17.74 5.47
CA ARG A 39 49.67 -19.09 5.18
C ARG A 39 48.56 -19.95 4.56
N ASN A 40 47.35 -19.94 5.13
CA ASN A 40 46.20 -20.68 4.60
C ASN A 40 45.84 -20.24 3.16
N CYS A 41 45.96 -18.95 2.85
CA CYS A 41 45.82 -18.44 1.48
C CYS A 41 46.92 -18.97 0.55
N ARG A 42 48.19 -18.95 0.98
CA ARG A 42 49.33 -19.41 0.16
C ARG A 42 49.36 -20.91 -0.05
N ASP A 43 48.88 -21.67 0.92
CA ASP A 43 48.81 -23.14 0.88
C ASP A 43 47.61 -23.66 0.06
N GLY A 44 46.83 -22.75 -0.54
CA GLY A 44 45.70 -23.08 -1.42
C GLY A 44 44.43 -23.54 -0.69
N GLN A 45 44.36 -23.41 0.65
CA GLN A 45 43.22 -23.88 1.44
C GLN A 45 41.90 -23.17 1.06
N TYR A 46 42.01 -21.96 0.52
CA TYR A 46 40.91 -21.11 0.12
C TYR A 46 40.79 -20.93 -1.41
N ASP A 47 41.46 -21.76 -2.22
CA ASP A 47 41.48 -21.60 -3.68
C ASP A 47 40.10 -21.72 -4.36
N ASP A 48 39.12 -22.33 -3.71
CA ASP A 48 37.73 -22.43 -4.15
C ASP A 48 36.82 -21.31 -3.60
N VAL A 49 37.34 -20.41 -2.75
CA VAL A 49 36.56 -19.34 -2.09
C VAL A 49 36.27 -18.21 -3.07
N VAL A 50 34.99 -18.00 -3.34
CA VAL A 50 34.49 -16.95 -4.25
C VAL A 50 33.95 -15.72 -3.51
N ALA A 51 33.61 -15.88 -2.22
CA ALA A 51 33.04 -14.81 -1.41
C ALA A 51 33.51 -14.88 0.04
N ILE A 52 33.77 -13.72 0.66
CA ILE A 52 34.19 -13.61 2.07
C ILE A 52 33.17 -12.79 2.85
N TYR A 53 32.67 -13.37 3.94
CA TYR A 53 32.07 -12.61 5.04
C TYR A 53 33.18 -12.15 5.98
N ARG A 54 33.21 -10.85 6.31
CA ARG A 54 34.05 -10.34 7.41
C ARG A 54 33.37 -9.20 8.16
N SER A 55 33.92 -8.79 9.29
CA SER A 55 33.42 -7.66 10.10
C SER A 55 34.57 -6.77 10.56
N ASN A 56 34.24 -5.60 11.11
CA ASN A 56 35.25 -4.79 11.80
C ASN A 56 35.90 -5.56 12.98
N THR A 57 35.10 -6.31 13.73
CA THR A 57 35.57 -7.10 14.88
C THR A 57 36.45 -8.29 14.48
N SER A 58 36.34 -8.78 13.24
CA SER A 58 37.19 -9.89 12.76
C SER A 58 38.60 -9.46 12.34
N THR A 59 38.86 -8.15 12.23
CA THR A 59 40.21 -7.59 11.95
C THR A 59 41.26 -8.08 12.94
N LYS A 60 40.88 -8.35 14.20
CA LYS A 60 41.81 -8.88 15.21
C LYS A 60 42.42 -10.24 14.85
N PHE A 61 41.80 -11.00 13.96
CA PHE A 61 42.26 -12.33 13.54
C PHE A 61 43.15 -12.28 12.29
N THR A 62 42.92 -11.31 11.39
CA THR A 62 43.59 -11.24 10.08
C THR A 62 44.51 -10.03 9.92
N GLY A 63 44.44 -9.06 10.84
CA GLY A 63 44.84 -7.70 10.55
C GLY A 63 43.94 -7.04 9.48
N PRO A 64 44.27 -5.82 9.04
CA PRO A 64 43.56 -5.14 7.97
C PRO A 64 43.71 -5.89 6.63
N PHE A 65 42.69 -5.78 5.80
CA PHE A 65 42.72 -6.23 4.40
C PHE A 65 43.44 -5.17 3.54
N ASP A 66 44.71 -4.97 3.85
CA ASP A 66 45.62 -4.06 3.15
C ASP A 66 46.17 -4.69 1.85
N ALA A 67 46.97 -3.93 1.11
CA ALA A 67 47.56 -4.39 -0.15
C ALA A 67 48.35 -5.70 -0.02
N GLU A 68 49.03 -5.94 1.11
CA GLU A 68 49.77 -7.19 1.36
C GLU A 68 48.81 -8.38 1.43
N LEU A 69 47.79 -8.31 2.29
CA LEU A 69 46.82 -9.40 2.43
C LEU A 69 46.04 -9.59 1.13
N VAL A 70 45.58 -8.51 0.51
CA VAL A 70 44.85 -8.58 -0.77
C VAL A 70 45.69 -9.24 -1.85
N SER A 71 47.02 -9.04 -1.86
CA SER A 71 47.92 -9.66 -2.86
C SER A 71 47.94 -11.18 -2.80
N VAL A 72 47.71 -11.79 -1.63
CA VAL A 72 47.74 -13.25 -1.45
C VAL A 72 46.36 -13.92 -1.50
N LEU A 73 45.26 -13.14 -1.56
CA LEU A 73 43.92 -13.70 -1.72
C LEU A 73 43.79 -14.57 -3.00
N PRO A 74 43.00 -15.64 -2.99
CA PRO A 74 42.89 -16.57 -4.11
C PRO A 74 42.27 -15.88 -5.35
N SER A 75 42.67 -16.30 -6.54
CA SER A 75 42.19 -15.71 -7.82
C SER A 75 40.70 -15.96 -8.09
N SER A 76 40.12 -16.96 -7.41
CA SER A 76 38.70 -17.29 -7.40
C SER A 76 37.84 -16.27 -6.66
N LEU A 77 38.42 -15.53 -5.70
CA LEU A 77 37.68 -14.56 -4.89
C LEU A 77 37.13 -13.42 -5.75
N LYS A 78 35.82 -13.16 -5.62
CA LYS A 78 35.12 -12.07 -6.33
C LYS A 78 34.44 -11.08 -5.40
N TYR A 79 34.04 -11.51 -4.20
CA TYR A 79 33.23 -10.69 -3.31
C TYR A 79 33.80 -10.65 -1.89
N ILE A 80 33.91 -9.46 -1.33
CA ILE A 80 34.09 -9.24 0.11
C ILE A 80 32.86 -8.48 0.60
N ALA A 81 32.09 -9.12 1.46
CA ALA A 81 30.96 -8.49 2.12
C ALA A 81 31.33 -8.20 3.57
N HIS A 82 31.36 -6.90 3.89
CA HIS A 82 31.87 -6.39 5.15
C HIS A 82 30.73 -5.95 6.07
N ASN A 83 30.72 -6.52 7.28
CA ASN A 83 29.85 -6.12 8.36
C ASN A 83 30.43 -4.89 9.08
N GLY A 84 30.05 -3.72 8.58
CA GLY A 84 30.37 -2.41 9.12
C GLY A 84 30.13 -1.31 8.07
N ALA A 85 29.60 -0.16 8.49
CA ALA A 85 29.41 0.98 7.59
C ALA A 85 30.73 1.66 7.22
N GLY A 86 31.70 1.68 8.12
CA GLY A 86 33.07 2.07 7.83
C GLY A 86 33.95 0.85 7.56
N TYR A 87 34.80 0.98 6.55
CA TYR A 87 35.64 -0.07 5.96
C TYR A 87 37.09 0.40 5.80
N ASP A 88 37.55 1.29 6.69
CA ASP A 88 38.92 1.83 6.73
C ASP A 88 40.01 0.76 6.93
N ASN A 89 39.61 -0.44 7.35
CA ASN A 89 40.46 -1.63 7.44
C ASN A 89 40.50 -2.47 6.13
N ILE A 90 39.97 -1.97 5.02
CA ILE A 90 40.01 -2.61 3.69
C ILE A 90 40.61 -1.64 2.67
N ASP A 91 41.68 -2.05 2.00
CA ASP A 91 42.20 -1.34 0.82
C ASP A 91 41.34 -1.67 -0.40
N VAL A 92 40.25 -0.92 -0.57
CA VAL A 92 39.29 -1.13 -1.66
C VAL A 92 39.95 -0.91 -3.03
N ALA A 93 40.98 -0.05 -3.12
CA ALA A 93 41.71 0.16 -4.37
C ALA A 93 42.54 -1.08 -4.76
N ALA A 94 43.19 -1.73 -3.78
CA ALA A 94 43.86 -3.01 -3.99
C ALA A 94 42.86 -4.11 -4.38
N CYS A 95 41.70 -4.19 -3.72
CA CYS A 95 40.63 -5.14 -4.07
C CYS A 95 40.14 -4.93 -5.51
N THR A 96 39.88 -3.66 -5.88
CA THR A 96 39.43 -3.27 -7.23
C THR A 96 40.43 -3.72 -8.30
N LYS A 97 41.74 -3.45 -8.09
CA LYS A 97 42.80 -3.88 -9.02
C LYS A 97 42.86 -5.40 -9.21
N LYS A 98 42.43 -6.17 -8.20
CA LYS A 98 42.38 -7.63 -8.24
C LYS A 98 41.03 -8.18 -8.73
N GLY A 99 40.09 -7.31 -9.11
CA GLY A 99 38.76 -7.72 -9.57
C GLY A 99 37.84 -8.20 -8.44
N ILE A 100 38.09 -7.77 -7.21
CA ILE A 100 37.29 -8.12 -6.03
C ILE A 100 36.38 -6.94 -5.70
N ALA A 101 35.08 -7.18 -5.72
CA ALA A 101 34.08 -6.21 -5.33
C ALA A 101 33.91 -6.20 -3.81
N VAL A 102 33.83 -5.00 -3.22
CA VAL A 102 33.64 -4.81 -1.76
C VAL A 102 32.29 -4.17 -1.47
N SER A 103 31.54 -4.74 -0.52
CA SER A 103 30.30 -4.16 0.02
C SER A 103 30.40 -3.93 1.51
N SER A 104 29.64 -2.95 1.99
CA SER A 104 29.53 -2.57 3.40
C SER A 104 28.05 -2.61 3.87
N THR A 105 27.78 -2.19 5.12
CA THR A 105 26.41 -2.12 5.68
C THR A 105 25.89 -0.69 5.90
N PRO A 106 25.80 0.15 4.84
CA PRO A 106 25.23 1.48 4.97
C PRO A 106 23.74 1.38 5.35
N VAL A 107 23.20 2.45 5.95
CA VAL A 107 21.80 2.55 6.40
C VAL A 107 21.45 1.72 7.65
N ALA A 108 21.89 0.46 7.73
CA ALA A 108 21.59 -0.42 8.88
C ALA A 108 22.06 0.19 10.23
N VAL A 109 23.16 0.94 10.20
CA VAL A 109 23.77 1.55 11.39
C VAL A 109 23.12 2.88 11.83
N ASN A 110 22.26 3.47 10.99
CA ASN A 110 21.88 4.88 11.12
C ASN A 110 21.20 5.20 12.45
N ASN A 111 20.25 4.37 12.88
CA ASN A 111 19.45 4.64 14.07
C ASN A 111 20.27 4.49 15.35
N ALA A 112 20.86 3.32 15.58
CA ALA A 112 21.60 3.05 16.82
C ALA A 112 22.77 4.04 17.02
N THR A 113 23.50 4.35 15.95
CA THR A 113 24.61 5.32 16.03
C THR A 113 24.11 6.74 16.33
N ALA A 114 22.98 7.15 15.73
CA ALA A 114 22.38 8.45 16.03
C ALA A 114 21.83 8.54 17.46
N ASP A 115 21.27 7.45 17.99
CA ASP A 115 20.81 7.37 19.38
C ASP A 115 21.99 7.53 20.35
N VAL A 116 23.11 6.84 20.10
CA VAL A 116 24.35 6.99 20.89
C VAL A 116 24.94 8.40 20.77
N ALA A 117 24.92 9.02 19.59
CA ALA A 117 25.39 10.39 19.42
C ALA A 117 24.56 11.40 20.25
N ILE A 118 23.24 11.23 20.30
CA ILE A 118 22.37 12.07 21.14
C ILE A 118 22.59 11.77 22.63
N PHE A 119 22.76 10.49 23.01
CA PHE A 119 23.10 10.11 24.38
C PHE A 119 24.40 10.76 24.85
N LEU A 120 25.45 10.71 24.03
CA LEU A 120 26.74 11.34 24.29
C LEU A 120 26.64 12.87 24.34
N MET A 121 25.85 13.48 23.45
CA MET A 121 25.58 14.92 23.47
C MET A 121 24.95 15.36 24.79
N ILE A 122 23.90 14.66 25.25
CA ILE A 122 23.24 14.96 26.53
C ILE A 122 24.17 14.65 27.70
N GLY A 123 24.90 13.53 27.64
CA GLY A 123 25.90 13.16 28.64
C GLY A 123 26.95 14.26 28.83
N ALA A 124 27.48 14.81 27.74
CA ALA A 124 28.45 15.89 27.74
C ALA A 124 27.84 17.23 28.24
N LEU A 125 26.67 17.61 27.74
CA LEU A 125 25.95 18.83 28.18
C LEU A 125 25.68 18.84 29.69
N ARG A 126 25.48 17.66 30.30
CA ARG A 126 25.20 17.50 31.72
C ARG A 126 26.41 17.02 32.54
N GLN A 127 27.58 16.85 31.92
CA GLN A 127 28.76 16.20 32.51
C GLN A 127 28.39 14.94 33.32
N ALA A 128 27.52 14.12 32.73
CA ALA A 128 26.70 13.14 33.44
C ALA A 128 27.51 12.03 34.13
N TYR A 129 28.78 11.82 33.74
CA TYR A 129 29.68 10.90 34.43
C TYR A 129 29.86 11.26 35.91
N ILE A 130 29.98 12.55 36.24
CA ILE A 130 30.16 13.04 37.62
C ILE A 130 28.96 12.66 38.52
N PRO A 131 27.70 13.04 38.21
CA PRO A 131 26.55 12.67 39.03
C PRO A 131 26.29 11.16 39.05
N VAL A 132 26.48 10.46 37.93
CA VAL A 132 26.27 9.00 37.87
C VAL A 132 27.25 8.27 38.81
N SER A 133 28.53 8.63 38.77
CA SER A 133 29.55 8.05 39.66
C SER A 133 29.31 8.46 41.11
N SER A 134 29.03 9.75 41.38
CA SER A 134 28.76 10.26 42.73
C SER A 134 27.57 9.57 43.40
N LEU A 135 26.50 9.31 42.65
CA LEU A 135 25.33 8.62 43.16
C LEU A 135 25.64 7.17 43.54
N ARG A 136 26.42 6.46 42.72
CA ARG A 136 26.84 5.07 42.99
C ARG A 136 27.79 4.95 44.17
N GLU A 137 28.59 5.98 44.42
CA GLU A 137 29.46 6.08 45.58
C GLU A 137 28.72 6.52 46.86
N GLY A 138 27.40 6.72 46.82
CA GLY A 138 26.61 7.16 47.97
C GLY A 138 26.79 8.63 48.35
N LYS A 139 27.41 9.43 47.49
CA LYS A 139 27.68 10.87 47.71
C LYS A 139 26.54 11.78 47.28
N PHE A 140 25.43 11.20 46.79
CA PHE A 140 24.30 11.90 46.18
C PHE A 140 24.77 12.84 45.05
N LEU A 141 24.83 14.15 45.28
CA LEU A 141 25.32 15.12 44.29
C LEU A 141 26.85 15.11 44.12
N GLY A 142 27.63 14.74 45.13
CA GLY A 142 29.10 14.77 45.04
C GLY A 142 29.62 16.13 44.53
N GLN A 143 30.43 16.11 43.47
CA GLN A 143 30.95 17.32 42.79
C GLN A 143 30.12 17.76 41.57
N THR A 144 28.84 17.35 41.48
CA THR A 144 27.99 17.69 40.34
C THR A 144 27.79 19.19 40.19
N GLY A 145 28.28 19.74 39.08
CA GLY A 145 28.02 21.11 38.65
C GLY A 145 26.72 21.24 37.84
N LEU A 146 26.33 22.47 37.54
CA LEU A 146 25.24 22.74 36.61
C LEU A 146 25.66 22.38 35.18
N GLY A 147 24.74 21.75 34.44
CA GLY A 147 24.89 21.52 33.00
C GLY A 147 24.22 22.61 32.17
N HIS A 148 24.19 22.41 30.86
CA HIS A 148 23.50 23.28 29.90
C HIS A 148 22.35 22.55 29.19
N ASP A 149 21.28 23.28 28.90
CA ASP A 149 20.18 22.77 28.08
C ASP A 149 20.54 22.83 26.58
N PRO A 150 20.09 21.86 25.77
CA PRO A 150 20.31 21.88 24.32
C PRO A 150 19.43 22.91 23.59
N GLN A 151 18.30 23.33 24.17
CA GLN A 151 17.34 24.20 23.51
C GLN A 151 17.97 25.53 23.08
N ASN A 152 17.63 25.98 21.86
CA ASN A 152 18.13 27.19 21.21
C ASN A 152 19.64 27.21 20.92
N LYS A 153 20.35 26.09 21.11
CA LYS A 153 21.75 25.94 20.70
C LYS A 153 21.89 25.47 19.26
N VAL A 154 23.04 25.74 18.67
CA VAL A 154 23.41 25.29 17.32
C VAL A 154 24.16 23.97 17.40
N LEU A 155 23.60 22.94 16.78
CA LEU A 155 24.31 21.69 16.47
C LEU A 155 24.95 21.82 15.09
N GLY A 156 26.28 21.85 15.05
CA GLY A 156 27.06 21.73 13.83
C GLY A 156 27.33 20.26 13.51
N ILE A 157 27.00 19.81 12.31
CA ILE A 157 27.25 18.44 11.84
C ILE A 157 28.29 18.47 10.72
N LEU A 158 29.47 17.92 11.00
CA LEU A 158 30.52 17.73 10.01
C LEU A 158 30.35 16.35 9.37
N GLY A 159 29.81 16.29 8.15
CA GLY A 159 29.44 15.05 7.48
C GLY A 159 27.95 14.68 7.61
N MET A 160 27.06 15.43 6.97
CA MET A 160 25.63 15.12 6.89
C MET A 160 25.37 13.94 5.93
N GLY A 161 25.60 12.71 6.43
CA GLY A 161 25.26 11.45 5.78
C GLY A 161 23.95 10.85 6.29
N GLY A 162 23.79 9.52 6.20
CA GLY A 162 22.64 8.81 6.77
C GLY A 162 22.51 9.02 8.29
N ILE A 163 23.59 8.78 9.03
CA ILE A 163 23.66 8.98 10.49
C ILE A 163 23.46 10.46 10.85
N GLY A 164 24.19 11.37 10.21
CA GLY A 164 24.09 12.81 10.48
C GLY A 164 22.66 13.36 10.36
N ARG A 165 21.88 12.88 9.39
CA ARG A 165 20.46 13.27 9.24
C ARG A 165 19.57 12.73 10.36
N GLU A 166 19.82 11.52 10.84
CA GLU A 166 19.11 10.95 11.98
C GLU A 166 19.44 11.65 13.30
N VAL A 167 20.70 12.08 13.47
CA VAL A 167 21.14 12.96 14.57
C VAL A 167 20.44 14.31 14.48
N ALA A 168 20.44 14.95 13.31
CA ALA A 168 19.77 16.23 13.08
C ALA A 168 18.27 16.19 13.37
N ARG A 169 17.59 15.09 13.00
CA ARG A 169 16.15 14.90 13.28
C ARG A 169 15.89 14.85 14.78
N ARG A 170 16.69 14.08 15.52
CA ARG A 170 16.55 13.95 16.98
C ARG A 170 16.91 15.26 17.69
N ALA A 171 18.01 15.89 17.33
CA ALA A 171 18.45 17.16 17.93
C ALA A 171 17.43 18.30 17.74
N ARG A 172 16.72 18.34 16.60
CA ARG A 172 15.60 19.28 16.41
C ARG A 172 14.48 19.09 17.44
N ALA A 173 14.19 17.85 17.86
CA ALA A 173 13.21 17.57 18.90
C ALA A 173 13.66 18.07 20.29
N PHE A 174 14.97 18.24 20.51
CA PHE A 174 15.54 18.91 21.69
C PHE A 174 15.58 20.44 21.56
N GLY A 175 15.02 21.01 20.47
CA GLY A 175 14.97 22.45 20.23
C GLY A 175 16.26 23.06 19.70
N MET A 176 17.16 22.26 19.12
CA MET A 176 18.40 22.76 18.51
C MET A 176 18.19 23.26 17.08
N THR A 177 18.98 24.26 16.70
CA THR A 177 19.14 24.66 15.29
C THR A 177 20.25 23.85 14.64
N ILE A 178 20.04 23.38 13.41
CA ILE A 178 21.01 22.50 12.74
C ILE A 178 21.77 23.27 11.65
N GLN A 179 23.10 23.25 11.76
CA GLN A 179 24.02 23.63 10.70
C GLN A 179 24.83 22.42 10.27
N TYR A 180 25.25 22.37 9.01
CA TYR A 180 26.10 21.28 8.54
C TYR A 180 27.09 21.71 7.48
N HIS A 181 28.19 20.96 7.42
CA HIS A 181 29.16 21.07 6.35
C HIS A 181 29.44 19.70 5.72
N ASN A 182 29.41 19.68 4.39
CA ASN A 182 29.86 18.61 3.51
C ASN A 182 30.69 19.23 2.38
N ARG A 183 31.57 18.42 1.76
CA ARG A 183 32.27 18.82 0.52
C ARG A 183 31.32 19.29 -0.58
N SER A 184 30.13 18.71 -0.64
CA SER A 184 29.08 19.11 -1.56
C SER A 184 27.78 19.28 -0.79
N ARG A 185 27.07 20.37 -1.05
CA ARG A 185 25.76 20.65 -0.48
C ARG A 185 24.78 19.53 -0.86
N LEU A 186 23.98 19.09 0.10
CA LEU A 186 22.91 18.12 -0.13
C LEU A 186 21.73 18.75 -0.90
N SER A 187 20.89 17.90 -1.50
CA SER A 187 19.63 18.39 -2.05
C SER A 187 18.71 18.90 -0.93
N PRO A 188 17.78 19.83 -1.20
CA PRO A 188 16.87 20.37 -0.18
C PRO A 188 16.11 19.29 0.60
N GLU A 189 15.75 18.19 -0.05
CA GLU A 189 15.06 17.06 0.59
C GLU A 189 15.95 16.32 1.58
N LEU A 190 17.25 16.22 1.32
CA LEU A 190 18.22 15.60 2.21
C LEU A 190 18.75 16.57 3.28
N GLU A 191 18.67 17.88 3.05
CA GLU A 191 18.94 18.89 4.08
C GLU A 191 17.89 18.87 5.18
N ASP A 192 16.62 18.62 4.83
CA ASP A 192 15.50 18.50 5.76
C ASP A 192 15.45 19.66 6.79
N GLY A 193 15.66 20.89 6.31
CA GLY A 193 15.67 22.11 7.13
C GLY A 193 16.99 22.43 7.83
N ALA A 194 18.05 21.64 7.66
CA ALA A 194 19.40 22.00 8.11
C ALA A 194 20.02 23.08 7.21
N THR A 195 20.83 23.98 7.81
CA THR A 195 21.49 25.06 7.06
C THR A 195 22.90 24.62 6.63
N TYR A 196 23.15 24.62 5.32
CA TYR A 196 24.50 24.40 4.79
C TYR A 196 25.39 25.62 5.01
N VAL A 197 26.59 25.40 5.55
CA VAL A 197 27.59 26.43 5.79
C VAL A 197 28.97 25.97 5.34
N SER A 198 29.92 26.89 5.21
CA SER A 198 31.33 26.54 5.01
C SER A 198 31.93 25.87 6.25
N PHE A 199 33.10 25.23 6.11
CA PHE A 199 33.76 24.55 7.22
C PHE A 199 34.10 25.51 8.36
N ASP A 200 34.71 26.66 8.05
CA ASP A 200 35.06 27.67 9.05
C ASP A 200 33.83 28.29 9.71
N GLU A 201 32.74 28.52 8.96
CA GLU A 201 31.47 28.99 9.53
C GLU A 201 30.84 27.95 10.46
N LEU A 202 30.94 26.65 10.14
CA LEU A 202 30.46 25.60 11.02
C LEU A 202 31.19 25.62 12.37
N LEU A 203 32.54 25.72 12.32
CA LEU A 203 33.37 25.77 13.51
C LEU A 203 33.05 27.00 14.37
N ALA A 204 32.94 28.18 13.75
CA ALA A 204 32.71 29.44 14.46
C ALA A 204 31.33 29.52 15.13
N ASN A 205 30.33 28.80 14.63
CA ASN A 205 28.94 28.94 15.07
C ASN A 205 28.42 27.79 15.95
N ALA A 206 29.01 26.60 15.86
CA ALA A 206 28.53 25.42 16.58
C ALA A 206 28.71 25.58 18.11
N ASP A 207 27.63 25.35 18.87
CA ASP A 207 27.70 25.17 20.33
C ASP A 207 28.01 23.70 20.66
N VAL A 208 27.52 22.78 19.82
CA VAL A 208 27.88 21.36 19.80
C VAL A 208 28.35 21.01 18.39
N LEU A 209 29.52 20.38 18.25
CA LEU A 209 30.02 19.84 16.98
C LEU A 209 29.97 18.32 16.99
N SER A 210 29.24 17.72 16.05
CA SER A 210 29.17 16.27 15.84
C SER A 210 29.84 15.85 14.53
N LEU A 211 30.74 14.87 14.59
CA LEU A 211 31.47 14.35 13.42
C LEU A 211 30.86 13.05 12.91
N ASN A 212 30.64 12.97 11.58
CA ASN A 212 29.99 11.87 10.89
C ASN A 212 30.65 11.61 9.51
N LEU A 213 31.99 11.64 9.48
CA LEU A 213 32.80 11.45 8.27
C LEU A 213 33.40 10.05 8.17
N ALA A 214 33.65 9.59 6.95
CA ALA A 214 34.54 8.47 6.71
C ALA A 214 36.00 8.87 6.99
N LEU A 215 36.77 7.96 7.58
CA LEU A 215 38.21 8.15 7.81
C LEU A 215 39.01 7.81 6.54
N ASN A 216 39.88 8.72 6.14
CA ASN A 216 40.86 8.55 5.08
C ASN A 216 42.03 9.51 5.33
N ALA A 217 43.06 9.49 4.47
CA ALA A 217 44.24 10.34 4.62
C ALA A 217 43.92 11.84 4.69
N SER A 218 42.87 12.31 4.02
CA SER A 218 42.46 13.73 4.01
C SER A 218 41.54 14.12 5.16
N THR A 219 40.87 13.17 5.81
CA THR A 219 39.97 13.45 6.95
C THR A 219 40.62 13.10 8.30
N ARG A 220 41.77 12.42 8.29
CA ARG A 220 42.57 12.19 9.48
C ARG A 220 42.99 13.53 10.08
N HIS A 221 42.74 13.72 11.38
CA HIS A 221 43.00 14.95 12.11
C HIS A 221 42.38 16.20 11.46
N ILE A 222 41.22 16.05 10.79
CA ILE A 222 40.48 17.17 10.23
C ILE A 222 40.05 18.17 11.31
N ILE A 223 39.90 17.72 12.56
CA ILE A 223 39.78 18.58 13.73
C ILE A 223 41.07 18.46 14.54
N GLY A 224 41.96 19.44 14.39
CA GLY A 224 43.19 19.57 15.16
C GLY A 224 43.23 20.87 15.96
N LYS A 225 44.44 21.25 16.38
CA LYS A 225 44.68 22.44 17.22
C LYS A 225 44.17 23.73 16.58
N SER A 226 44.39 23.92 15.28
CA SER A 226 43.92 25.10 14.55
C SER A 226 42.40 25.19 14.50
N GLU A 227 41.71 24.06 14.33
CA GLU A 227 40.25 24.02 14.22
C GLU A 227 39.61 24.28 15.57
N PHE A 228 40.15 23.73 16.67
CA PHE A 228 39.67 24.05 18.02
C PHE A 228 39.74 25.54 18.33
N GLN A 229 40.79 26.24 17.90
CA GLN A 229 40.91 27.69 18.13
C GLN A 229 39.83 28.51 17.42
N LYS A 230 39.33 28.02 16.28
CA LYS A 230 38.24 28.68 15.52
C LYS A 230 36.87 28.47 16.13
N MET A 231 36.71 27.51 17.04
CA MET A 231 35.41 27.22 17.66
C MET A 231 35.03 28.25 18.72
N LYS A 232 33.77 28.25 19.16
CA LYS A 232 33.34 28.99 20.35
C LYS A 232 34.09 28.52 21.59
N ASP A 233 34.31 29.44 22.53
CA ASP A 233 34.76 29.06 23.87
C ASP A 233 33.64 28.29 24.58
N GLY A 234 34.00 27.14 25.16
CA GLY A 234 33.04 26.25 25.80
C GLY A 234 32.26 25.36 24.83
N VAL A 235 32.74 25.17 23.60
CA VAL A 235 32.14 24.22 22.64
C VAL A 235 32.11 22.80 23.19
N ILE A 236 31.12 22.01 22.78
CA ILE A 236 31.00 20.57 23.09
C ILE A 236 31.28 19.74 21.84
N ILE A 237 32.07 18.69 21.98
CA ILE A 237 32.45 17.80 20.87
C ILE A 237 31.78 16.44 21.02
N VAL A 238 31.20 15.91 19.93
CA VAL A 238 30.63 14.56 19.88
C VAL A 238 31.26 13.80 18.70
N ASN A 239 31.81 12.61 18.96
CA ASN A 239 32.35 11.75 17.92
C ASN A 239 31.85 10.31 18.06
N THR A 240 31.09 9.87 17.05
CA THR A 240 30.59 8.49 16.88
C THR A 240 30.98 7.94 15.51
N ALA A 241 31.94 8.56 14.83
CA ALA A 241 32.38 8.17 13.49
C ALA A 241 33.66 7.36 13.55
N ARG A 242 34.81 8.04 13.63
CA ARG A 242 36.14 7.45 13.80
C ARG A 242 36.98 8.37 14.66
N GLY A 243 37.73 7.83 15.62
CA GLY A 243 38.47 8.65 16.57
C GLY A 243 39.56 9.49 15.90
N ALA A 244 40.30 8.91 14.96
CA ALA A 244 41.37 9.60 14.23
C ALA A 244 40.93 10.76 13.31
N LEU A 245 39.63 11.09 13.26
CA LEU A 245 39.16 12.36 12.69
C LEU A 245 39.56 13.56 13.55
N ILE A 246 39.77 13.33 14.85
CA ILE A 246 40.20 14.32 15.82
C ILE A 246 41.65 14.00 16.21
N ASP A 247 42.50 15.02 16.32
CA ASP A 247 43.77 14.90 17.04
C ASP A 247 43.47 14.83 18.54
N GLU A 248 43.58 13.64 19.11
CA GLU A 248 43.13 13.36 20.47
C GLU A 248 43.96 14.12 21.51
N LYS A 249 45.24 14.37 21.23
CA LYS A 249 46.11 15.19 22.09
C LYS A 249 45.71 16.65 22.04
N ALA A 250 45.39 17.17 20.85
CA ALA A 250 44.86 18.52 20.72
C ALA A 250 43.51 18.69 21.43
N LEU A 251 42.66 17.66 21.44
CA LEU A 251 41.41 17.66 22.20
C LEU A 251 41.66 17.72 23.71
N VAL A 252 42.64 16.96 24.23
CA VAL A 252 43.05 17.02 25.64
C VAL A 252 43.52 18.43 26.00
N GLU A 253 44.43 19.03 25.23
CA GLU A 253 44.88 20.42 25.45
C GLU A 253 43.71 21.42 25.44
N ALA A 254 42.74 21.24 24.53
CA ALA A 254 41.57 22.11 24.42
C ALA A 254 40.60 21.95 25.61
N LEU A 255 40.47 20.74 26.17
CA LEU A 255 39.70 20.48 27.39
C LEU A 255 40.38 21.06 28.63
N GLU A 256 41.71 20.94 28.74
CA GLU A 256 42.51 21.47 29.85
C GLU A 256 42.49 23.00 29.90
N SER A 257 42.62 23.65 28.74
CA SER A 257 42.53 25.11 28.61
C SER A 257 41.12 25.67 28.82
N GLY A 258 40.09 24.80 28.82
CA GLY A 258 38.68 25.19 28.89
C GLY A 258 38.10 25.68 27.57
N LYS A 259 38.87 25.65 26.46
CA LYS A 259 38.37 25.95 25.12
C LYS A 259 37.21 25.02 24.75
N VAL A 260 37.36 23.73 25.03
CA VAL A 260 36.30 22.73 24.95
C VAL A 260 35.72 22.53 26.36
N TRP A 261 34.40 22.71 26.50
CA TRP A 261 33.72 22.55 27.79
C TRP A 261 33.66 21.08 28.22
N SER A 262 33.31 20.21 27.27
CA SER A 262 33.06 18.78 27.46
C SER A 262 33.13 18.05 26.12
N ALA A 263 33.35 16.74 26.15
CA ALA A 263 33.24 15.89 24.96
C ALA A 263 32.43 14.61 25.25
N GLY A 264 31.83 14.05 24.21
CA GLY A 264 31.13 12.77 24.22
C GLY A 264 31.68 11.87 23.12
N LEU A 265 32.40 10.81 23.48
CA LEU A 265 33.17 9.99 22.54
C LEU A 265 32.76 8.52 22.63
N ASP A 266 32.45 7.94 21.48
CA ASP A 266 32.30 6.49 21.32
C ASP A 266 33.55 5.87 20.66
N VAL A 267 34.40 6.69 20.05
CA VAL A 267 35.54 6.27 19.21
C VAL A 267 36.81 7.07 19.55
N TYR A 268 37.98 6.45 19.36
CA TYR A 268 39.29 6.92 19.82
C TYR A 268 40.37 6.78 18.73
N GLU A 269 41.41 7.61 18.77
CA GLU A 269 42.41 7.69 17.70
C GLU A 269 43.18 6.38 17.53
N ASN A 270 43.50 5.72 18.64
CA ASN A 270 44.30 4.49 18.69
C ASN A 270 43.55 3.32 19.36
N GLU A 271 42.26 3.16 19.06
CA GLU A 271 41.41 2.11 19.63
C GLU A 271 42.09 0.73 19.64
N PRO A 272 42.09 0.00 20.77
CA PRO A 272 41.34 0.26 22.01
C PRO A 272 42.07 1.17 23.02
N ALA A 273 43.26 1.69 22.71
CA ALA A 273 43.95 2.65 23.57
C ALA A 273 43.28 4.03 23.50
N ILE A 274 43.15 4.67 24.66
CA ILE A 274 42.54 5.99 24.83
C ILE A 274 43.60 6.90 25.47
N GLU A 275 43.69 8.16 25.02
CA GLU A 275 44.59 9.13 25.62
C GLU A 275 44.27 9.30 27.12
N PRO A 276 45.27 9.18 28.02
CA PRO A 276 45.05 9.23 29.47
C PRO A 276 44.36 10.52 29.93
N GLY A 277 44.61 11.64 29.25
CA GLY A 277 43.96 12.92 29.54
C GLY A 277 42.45 12.92 29.32
N LEU A 278 41.93 12.06 28.44
CA LEU A 278 40.48 11.89 28.26
C LEU A 278 39.89 10.97 29.33
N VAL A 279 40.55 9.84 29.60
CA VAL A 279 40.11 8.86 30.62
C VAL A 279 40.03 9.50 32.00
N ASN A 280 41.01 10.34 32.34
CA ASN A 280 41.10 10.99 33.64
C ASN A 280 40.24 12.26 33.76
N ASN A 281 39.61 12.73 32.69
CA ASN A 281 38.82 13.96 32.71
C ASN A 281 37.33 13.64 32.96
N PRO A 282 36.79 13.90 34.16
CA PRO A 282 35.43 13.50 34.51
C PRO A 282 34.35 14.31 33.77
N ARG A 283 34.72 15.38 33.06
CA ARG A 283 33.80 16.14 32.20
C ARG A 283 33.52 15.41 30.89
N VAL A 284 34.36 14.45 30.49
CA VAL A 284 34.20 13.74 29.22
C VAL A 284 33.32 12.51 29.42
N MET A 285 32.30 12.35 28.57
CA MET A 285 31.47 11.14 28.52
C MET A 285 32.07 10.15 27.53
N LEU A 286 32.46 8.97 28.01
CA LEU A 286 33.17 7.96 27.24
C LEU A 286 32.34 6.68 27.10
N LEU A 287 32.28 6.14 25.89
CA LEU A 287 31.71 4.84 25.57
C LEU A 287 32.70 4.00 24.75
N PRO A 288 32.73 2.67 24.93
CA PRO A 288 33.70 1.81 24.26
C PRO A 288 33.19 1.31 22.89
N HIS A 289 32.95 2.22 21.94
CA HIS A 289 32.52 1.93 20.57
C HIS A 289 31.26 1.06 20.48
N ILE A 290 30.22 1.49 21.19
CA ILE A 290 28.95 0.76 21.32
C ILE A 290 27.87 1.20 20.33
N GLY A 291 28.17 2.13 19.41
CA GLY A 291 27.22 2.75 18.48
C GLY A 291 26.23 1.79 17.81
N THR A 292 26.67 0.59 17.43
CA THR A 292 25.82 -0.43 16.80
C THR A 292 25.60 -1.67 17.66
N MET A 293 26.00 -1.67 18.94
CA MET A 293 25.89 -2.83 19.84
C MET A 293 24.46 -3.02 20.39
N THR A 294 23.49 -3.16 19.49
CA THR A 294 22.10 -3.51 19.78
C THR A 294 21.71 -4.78 19.03
N TYR A 295 20.77 -5.55 19.57
CA TYR A 295 20.34 -6.82 18.96
C TYR A 295 19.79 -6.61 17.55
N GLU A 296 18.96 -5.58 17.38
CA GLU A 296 18.29 -5.24 16.12
C GLU A 296 19.31 -4.81 15.06
N THR A 297 20.20 -3.88 15.39
CA THR A 297 21.17 -3.35 14.43
C THR A 297 22.22 -4.40 14.06
N GLN A 298 22.75 -5.16 15.02
CA GLN A 298 23.69 -6.24 14.71
C GLN A 298 23.07 -7.27 13.78
N ARG A 299 21.81 -7.67 14.04
CA ARG A 299 21.11 -8.61 13.16
C ARG A 299 20.85 -8.05 11.76
N GLU A 300 20.39 -6.80 11.66
CA GLU A 300 20.17 -6.16 10.35
C GLU A 300 21.47 -6.03 9.54
N MET A 301 22.58 -5.70 10.21
CA MET A 301 23.89 -5.63 9.58
C MET A 301 24.33 -7.01 9.05
N GLU A 302 24.25 -8.06 9.87
CA GLU A 302 24.57 -9.43 9.45
C GLU A 302 23.71 -9.88 8.26
N LEU A 303 22.39 -9.65 8.32
CA LEU A 303 21.50 -9.98 7.21
C LEU A 303 21.88 -9.26 5.92
N LEU A 304 22.23 -7.97 5.99
CA LEU A 304 22.62 -7.22 4.80
C LEU A 304 23.91 -7.77 4.18
N VAL A 305 24.88 -8.20 5.00
CA VAL A 305 26.10 -8.85 4.50
C VAL A 305 25.79 -10.19 3.84
N LEU A 306 24.96 -11.03 4.47
CA LEU A 306 24.56 -12.32 3.92
C LEU A 306 23.78 -12.16 2.60
N ASN A 307 22.91 -11.15 2.52
CA ASN A 307 22.20 -10.81 1.29
C ASN A 307 23.15 -10.31 0.20
N ASN A 308 24.19 -9.53 0.53
CA ASN A 308 25.22 -9.13 -0.42
C ASN A 308 26.01 -10.33 -0.96
N LEU A 309 26.40 -11.27 -0.09
CA LEU A 309 27.10 -12.50 -0.51
C LEU A 309 26.25 -13.34 -1.45
N ARG A 310 24.99 -13.59 -1.06
CA ARG A 310 24.03 -14.32 -1.89
C ARG A 310 23.84 -13.64 -3.25
N SER A 311 23.56 -12.34 -3.25
CA SER A 311 23.35 -11.56 -4.47
C SER A 311 24.59 -11.55 -5.36
N GLY A 312 25.78 -11.35 -4.79
CA GLY A 312 27.05 -11.37 -5.53
C GLY A 312 27.27 -12.71 -6.22
N VAL A 313 27.09 -13.80 -5.50
CA VAL A 313 27.31 -15.15 -6.04
C VAL A 313 26.24 -15.57 -7.06
N GLU A 314 24.97 -15.31 -6.78
CA GLU A 314 23.85 -15.75 -7.65
C GLU A 314 23.69 -14.86 -8.89
N THR A 315 23.89 -13.54 -8.74
CA THR A 315 23.55 -12.55 -9.78
C THR A 315 24.76 -11.85 -10.40
N GLY A 316 25.94 -11.98 -9.80
CA GLY A 316 27.12 -11.23 -10.19
C GLY A 316 27.16 -9.79 -9.66
N LYS A 317 26.20 -9.38 -8.83
CA LYS A 317 26.06 -8.00 -8.34
C LYS A 317 25.78 -7.96 -6.84
N MET A 318 26.53 -7.14 -6.11
CA MET A 318 26.26 -6.85 -4.70
C MET A 318 25.24 -5.72 -4.55
N ILE A 319 24.53 -5.71 -3.42
CA ILE A 319 23.44 -4.78 -3.10
C ILE A 319 24.00 -3.41 -2.70
N THR A 320 25.07 -3.39 -1.89
CA THR A 320 25.66 -2.16 -1.32
C THR A 320 27.14 -2.06 -1.67
N LEU A 321 27.45 -1.84 -2.96
CA LEU A 321 28.82 -1.69 -3.45
C LEU A 321 29.47 -0.37 -2.97
N ASP A 322 30.71 -0.43 -2.48
CA ASP A 322 31.42 0.75 -2.00
C ASP A 322 32.00 1.62 -3.15
N ALA A 323 31.99 2.94 -2.97
CA ALA A 323 32.03 3.96 -4.03
C ALA A 323 33.38 4.20 -4.74
N SER A 324 34.42 3.40 -4.49
CA SER A 324 35.69 3.47 -5.25
C SER A 324 35.75 2.54 -6.46
N HIS A 325 34.66 1.81 -6.75
CA HIS A 325 34.55 0.96 -7.92
C HIS A 325 33.91 1.73 -9.09
N ASP A 326 34.50 1.69 -10.27
CA ASP A 326 33.84 2.12 -11.50
C ASP A 326 32.72 1.11 -11.84
N PRO A 327 31.42 1.51 -11.82
CA PRO A 327 30.29 0.59 -11.92
C PRO A 327 30.27 -0.26 -13.20
N GLU A 328 30.93 0.20 -14.28
CA GLU A 328 31.00 -0.53 -15.54
C GLU A 328 32.16 -1.55 -15.59
N SER A 329 33.23 -1.33 -14.82
CA SER A 329 34.51 -2.06 -14.92
C SER A 329 34.52 -3.46 -14.28
N LEU A 330 33.56 -3.77 -13.40
CA LEU A 330 33.52 -5.01 -12.60
C LEU A 330 32.30 -5.89 -12.86
N THR A 331 31.54 -5.58 -13.91
CA THR A 331 30.45 -6.45 -14.36
C THR A 331 31.05 -7.71 -15.00
N LEU A 332 31.03 -8.85 -14.29
CA LEU A 332 31.42 -10.14 -14.87
C LEU A 332 30.57 -10.43 -16.11
N GLN A 333 31.23 -10.85 -17.20
CA GLN A 333 30.58 -11.24 -18.46
C GLN A 333 29.71 -12.52 -18.31
N SER A 334 29.82 -13.24 -17.18
CA SER A 334 29.00 -14.42 -16.86
C SER A 334 29.04 -14.80 -15.36
N PRO A 335 27.93 -15.28 -14.75
CA PRO A 335 27.88 -15.76 -13.36
C PRO A 335 28.67 -17.07 -13.15
N LEU A 336 29.20 -17.26 -11.92
CA LEU A 336 30.06 -18.39 -11.51
C LEU A 336 29.34 -19.76 -11.47
N PHE A 337 28.02 -19.75 -11.47
CA PHE A 337 27.19 -20.95 -11.56
C PHE A 337 26.27 -20.85 -12.77
N PRO A 338 26.03 -21.94 -13.52
CA PRO A 338 24.80 -22.02 -14.29
C PRO A 338 23.63 -21.87 -13.30
N PRO A 339 22.64 -21.01 -13.58
CA PRO A 339 21.61 -20.66 -12.61
C PRO A 339 20.92 -21.93 -12.07
N VAL A 340 21.14 -22.24 -10.79
CA VAL A 340 20.30 -23.18 -10.06
C VAL A 340 19.02 -22.41 -9.75
N TYR A 341 18.01 -22.59 -10.58
CA TYR A 341 16.71 -21.96 -10.41
C TYR A 341 15.97 -22.64 -9.24
N PRO A 342 15.64 -21.95 -8.12
CA PRO A 342 14.34 -22.17 -7.51
C PRO A 342 13.34 -21.53 -8.46
N ILE A 343 12.85 -22.30 -9.44
CA ILE A 343 11.97 -21.92 -10.58
C ILE A 343 11.60 -20.42 -10.58
N LEU A 344 12.59 -19.58 -10.90
CA LEU A 344 12.38 -18.20 -11.28
C LEU A 344 11.97 -18.29 -12.73
N GLN A 345 10.66 -18.29 -12.96
CA GLN A 345 10.11 -17.95 -14.27
C GLN A 345 10.89 -16.74 -14.79
N ARG A 346 11.47 -16.89 -15.98
CA ARG A 346 12.07 -15.81 -16.76
C ARG A 346 11.19 -14.56 -16.64
N ILE A 347 11.66 -13.58 -15.87
CA ILE A 347 11.18 -12.21 -16.02
C ILE A 347 12.00 -11.66 -17.19
N PRO A 348 11.38 -11.29 -18.32
CA PRO A 348 12.11 -10.59 -19.35
C PRO A 348 12.53 -9.23 -18.78
N THR A 349 13.82 -9.05 -18.54
CA THR A 349 14.42 -7.72 -18.47
C THR A 349 14.20 -7.06 -19.82
N TYR A 350 13.14 -6.26 -19.95
CA TYR A 350 13.03 -5.34 -21.05
C TYR A 350 14.04 -4.21 -20.82
N THR A 351 15.22 -4.36 -21.41
CA THR A 351 15.95 -3.20 -21.93
C THR A 351 14.97 -2.39 -22.77
N LEU A 352 14.77 -1.13 -22.39
CA LEU A 352 14.11 -0.14 -23.25
C LEU A 352 14.75 -0.27 -24.65
N PRO A 353 13.99 -0.56 -25.72
CA PRO A 353 14.56 -0.58 -27.04
C PRO A 353 15.09 0.82 -27.37
N ARG A 354 16.42 0.94 -27.48
CA ARG A 354 17.13 2.16 -27.91
C ARG A 354 16.83 2.60 -29.35
N ASN A 355 15.90 1.94 -30.05
CA ASN A 355 15.57 2.24 -31.44
C ASN A 355 14.06 2.17 -31.69
N ALA A 356 13.32 3.16 -31.18
CA ALA A 356 12.05 3.56 -31.79
C ALA A 356 12.26 4.97 -32.33
N LYS A 357 12.51 5.07 -33.64
CA LYS A 357 12.62 6.33 -34.38
C LYS A 357 11.60 7.35 -33.86
N ASP A 358 12.09 8.53 -33.53
CA ASP A 358 11.32 9.72 -33.14
C ASP A 358 10.04 9.87 -33.97
N LYS A 359 8.93 9.36 -33.42
CA LYS A 359 7.61 9.91 -33.68
C LYS A 359 7.22 10.60 -32.39
N LYS A 360 7.35 11.93 -32.36
CA LYS A 360 6.86 12.83 -31.31
C LYS A 360 5.44 12.42 -30.87
N GLN A 361 5.34 11.54 -29.87
CA GLN A 361 4.09 11.19 -29.21
C GLN A 361 3.82 12.27 -28.16
N LYS A 362 2.80 13.08 -28.41
CA LYS A 362 2.33 14.09 -27.46
C LYS A 362 1.91 13.39 -26.15
N ALA A 363 2.49 13.85 -25.05
CA ALA A 363 2.32 13.31 -23.71
C ALA A 363 0.94 13.67 -23.11
N THR A 364 0.04 12.70 -23.01
CA THR A 364 -1.08 12.65 -22.04
C THR A 364 -1.48 11.20 -21.76
N PRO A 365 -2.01 10.89 -20.56
CA PRO A 365 -2.52 9.56 -20.24
C PRO A 365 -3.85 9.27 -20.92
N GLN A 366 -4.04 7.99 -21.18
CA GLN A 366 -4.86 7.45 -22.25
C GLN A 366 -5.81 6.35 -21.72
N PRO A 367 -6.88 6.69 -20.99
CA PRO A 367 -7.65 5.72 -20.23
C PRO A 367 -8.32 4.59 -21.04
N GLY A 368 -8.26 3.38 -20.47
CA GLY A 368 -8.97 2.19 -20.91
C GLY A 368 -10.48 2.25 -20.60
N PRO A 369 -11.16 1.11 -20.41
CA PRO A 369 -12.52 1.05 -19.89
C PRO A 369 -12.73 1.91 -18.62
N ARG A 370 -13.97 2.36 -18.41
CA ARG A 370 -14.35 3.27 -17.30
C ARG A 370 -13.94 2.76 -15.91
N PRO A 371 -14.00 1.46 -15.59
CA PRO A 371 -13.50 0.94 -14.32
C PRO A 371 -11.99 1.14 -14.13
N ASP A 372 -11.17 0.93 -15.16
CA ASP A 372 -9.71 1.11 -15.06
C ASP A 372 -9.34 2.59 -14.81
N LEU A 373 -10.09 3.52 -15.42
CA LEU A 373 -9.99 4.95 -15.13
C LEU A 373 -10.26 5.23 -13.65
N CYS A 374 -11.33 4.65 -13.09
CA CYS A 374 -11.73 4.86 -11.70
C CYS A 374 -10.77 4.21 -10.69
N ASP A 375 -10.09 3.13 -11.09
CA ASP A 375 -9.11 2.46 -10.24
C ASP A 375 -7.77 3.22 -10.22
N ALA A 376 -7.39 3.84 -11.35
CA ALA A 376 -6.09 4.50 -11.52
C ALA A 376 -6.07 6.00 -11.15
N LEU A 377 -7.19 6.73 -11.28
CA LEU A 377 -7.22 8.17 -11.02
C LEU A 377 -7.80 8.50 -9.64
N PRO A 378 -7.05 9.12 -8.72
CA PRO A 378 -7.54 9.45 -7.38
C PRO A 378 -8.66 10.51 -7.42
N TRP A 379 -8.61 11.42 -8.40
CA TRP A 379 -9.55 12.52 -8.57
C TRP A 379 -10.74 12.18 -9.49
N PHE A 380 -10.89 10.93 -9.95
CA PHE A 380 -12.05 10.50 -10.74
C PHE A 380 -12.46 9.07 -10.40
N ARG A 381 -13.54 8.88 -9.63
CA ARG A 381 -14.09 7.54 -9.30
C ARG A 381 -15.58 7.38 -9.60
N SER A 382 -16.08 8.15 -10.57
CA SER A 382 -17.45 8.03 -11.04
C SER A 382 -17.54 6.85 -12.01
N VAL A 383 -17.94 5.68 -11.52
CA VAL A 383 -18.24 4.51 -12.39
C VAL A 383 -19.56 4.71 -13.15
N GLN A 384 -20.49 5.50 -12.60
CA GLN A 384 -21.78 5.87 -13.19
C GLN A 384 -22.00 7.39 -13.10
N GLY A 385 -22.58 7.99 -14.14
CA GLY A 385 -22.86 9.44 -14.21
C GLY A 385 -21.80 10.23 -14.97
N GLY A 386 -21.81 11.55 -14.89
CA GLY A 386 -20.79 12.42 -15.50
C GLY A 386 -19.90 13.12 -14.47
N VAL A 387 -20.28 13.11 -13.20
CA VAL A 387 -19.66 13.91 -12.14
C VAL A 387 -19.12 12.98 -11.06
N TYR A 388 -17.86 13.16 -10.68
CA TYR A 388 -17.30 12.56 -9.47
C TYR A 388 -17.27 13.60 -8.36
N HIS A 389 -18.02 13.33 -7.29
CA HIS A 389 -18.06 14.16 -6.11
C HIS A 389 -17.89 13.33 -4.84
N ASN A 390 -17.24 13.90 -3.82
CA ASN A 390 -17.06 13.30 -2.50
C ASN A 390 -16.90 14.42 -1.47
N GLY A 391 -17.49 14.25 -0.28
CA GLY A 391 -17.44 15.28 0.77
C GLY A 391 -18.04 16.63 0.34
N ASN A 392 -19.07 16.61 -0.51
CA ASN A 392 -19.70 17.81 -1.08
C ASN A 392 -18.78 18.68 -1.95
N ILE A 393 -17.74 18.08 -2.54
CA ILE A 393 -16.79 18.70 -3.48
C ILE A 393 -16.81 17.92 -4.80
N CYS A 394 -16.87 18.64 -5.93
CA CYS A 394 -16.67 18.08 -7.27
C CYS A 394 -15.17 17.98 -7.57
N TRP A 395 -14.71 16.76 -7.84
CA TRP A 395 -13.29 16.44 -8.10
C TRP A 395 -13.00 16.17 -9.57
N GLY A 396 -13.99 15.65 -10.31
CA GLY A 396 -13.79 15.33 -11.72
C GLY A 396 -15.08 15.25 -12.53
N PHE A 397 -14.94 15.44 -13.85
CA PHE A 397 -16.03 15.51 -14.81
C PHE A 397 -15.73 14.65 -16.04
N LEU A 398 -16.75 13.96 -16.57
CA LEU A 398 -16.68 13.14 -17.78
C LEU A 398 -17.61 13.69 -18.85
N ILE A 399 -17.05 13.87 -20.05
CA ILE A 399 -17.73 14.39 -21.23
C ILE A 399 -17.59 13.36 -22.35
N ASP A 400 -18.60 12.53 -22.57
CA ASP A 400 -18.57 11.45 -23.57
C ASP A 400 -19.54 11.76 -24.73
N ALA A 401 -20.44 10.84 -25.09
CA ALA A 401 -21.29 10.95 -26.28
C ALA A 401 -22.29 12.11 -26.22
N ASP A 402 -22.89 12.35 -25.06
CA ASP A 402 -23.95 13.33 -24.90
C ASP A 402 -23.57 14.43 -23.91
N CYS A 403 -23.25 15.60 -24.46
CA CYS A 403 -22.92 16.82 -23.72
C CYS A 403 -24.14 17.70 -23.41
N GLY A 404 -25.31 17.36 -23.96
CA GLY A 404 -26.49 18.21 -24.02
C GLY A 404 -26.46 19.21 -25.18
N ILE A 405 -27.65 19.71 -25.54
CA ILE A 405 -27.83 20.83 -26.48
C ILE A 405 -27.01 22.04 -26.05
N ARG A 406 -26.52 22.86 -26.99
CA ARG A 406 -25.72 24.07 -26.67
C ARG A 406 -24.53 23.76 -25.75
N SER A 407 -23.69 22.82 -26.19
CA SER A 407 -22.41 22.53 -25.53
C SER A 407 -21.27 23.05 -26.38
N TYR A 408 -20.17 23.42 -25.75
CA TYR A 408 -19.05 24.06 -26.41
C TYR A 408 -17.74 23.52 -25.87
N LEU A 409 -16.75 23.38 -26.75
CA LEU A 409 -15.42 22.93 -26.38
C LEU A 409 -14.40 23.59 -27.32
N ASP A 410 -13.44 24.29 -26.73
CA ASP A 410 -12.27 24.79 -27.43
C ASP A 410 -10.97 24.33 -26.72
N ASP A 411 -9.84 24.99 -27.03
CA ASP A 411 -8.53 24.67 -26.46
C ASP A 411 -8.46 24.93 -24.94
N GLU A 412 -9.31 25.79 -24.37
CA GLU A 412 -9.21 26.30 -22.98
C GLU A 412 -10.54 26.29 -22.19
N VAL A 413 -11.68 26.32 -22.87
CA VAL A 413 -13.03 26.41 -22.30
C VAL A 413 -13.84 25.19 -22.67
N VAL A 414 -14.56 24.69 -21.67
CA VAL A 414 -15.49 23.59 -21.83
C VAL A 414 -16.82 23.99 -21.22
N ILE A 415 -17.89 23.93 -22.01
CA ILE A 415 -19.26 24.14 -21.57
C ILE A 415 -20.04 22.85 -21.83
N THR A 416 -20.62 22.32 -20.77
CA THR A 416 -21.39 21.07 -20.84
C THR A 416 -22.54 21.11 -19.84
N ARG A 417 -23.51 20.20 -20.02
CA ARG A 417 -24.59 20.01 -19.05
C ARG A 417 -24.08 19.32 -17.78
N VAL A 418 -24.80 19.50 -16.68
CA VAL A 418 -24.63 18.67 -15.49
C VAL A 418 -25.44 17.37 -15.66
N GLY A 419 -24.81 16.23 -15.35
CA GLY A 419 -25.47 14.92 -15.45
C GLY A 419 -26.36 14.59 -14.25
N GLY A 420 -27.25 13.60 -14.40
CA GLY A 420 -28.16 13.11 -13.36
C GLY A 420 -29.62 13.46 -13.64
N GLY A 421 -30.54 12.58 -13.22
CA GLY A 421 -31.98 12.78 -13.49
C GLY A 421 -32.35 12.69 -14.98
N CYS A 422 -31.64 11.85 -15.75
CA CYS A 422 -31.94 11.61 -17.17
C CYS A 422 -32.21 10.13 -17.45
N THR A 423 -33.03 9.85 -18.46
CA THR A 423 -33.22 8.51 -19.05
C THR A 423 -32.89 8.54 -20.54
N LYS A 424 -32.66 7.37 -21.16
CA LYS A 424 -32.55 7.31 -22.61
C LYS A 424 -33.93 7.27 -23.26
N ASP A 425 -34.13 8.07 -24.30
CA ASP A 425 -35.30 7.97 -25.18
C ASP A 425 -35.17 6.76 -26.15
N ALA A 426 -36.19 6.56 -26.99
CA ALA A 426 -36.22 5.46 -27.97
C ALA A 426 -35.07 5.53 -28.99
N ASN A 427 -34.49 6.72 -29.20
CA ASN A 427 -33.36 6.95 -30.10
C ASN A 427 -32.00 6.86 -29.37
N GLY A 428 -32.01 6.57 -28.07
CA GLY A 428 -30.82 6.43 -27.24
C GLY A 428 -30.24 7.74 -26.70
N ASN A 429 -30.89 8.89 -26.94
CA ASN A 429 -30.47 10.19 -26.42
C ASN A 429 -30.88 10.35 -24.95
N LEU A 430 -30.06 11.02 -24.12
CA LEU A 430 -30.45 11.24 -22.73
C LEU A 430 -31.38 12.46 -22.62
N VAL A 431 -32.58 12.24 -22.10
CA VAL A 431 -33.59 13.25 -21.83
C VAL A 431 -33.78 13.41 -20.32
N LEU A 432 -33.96 14.66 -19.85
CA LEU A 432 -34.25 14.93 -18.44
C LEU A 432 -35.63 14.38 -18.05
N ILE A 433 -35.67 13.61 -16.95
CA ILE A 433 -36.92 13.10 -16.36
C ILE A 433 -37.45 13.99 -15.23
N LYS A 434 -36.59 14.81 -14.63
CA LYS A 434 -36.92 15.77 -13.59
C LYS A 434 -36.08 17.03 -13.74
N ASP A 435 -36.54 18.12 -13.13
CA ASP A 435 -35.78 19.37 -13.07
C ASP A 435 -34.48 19.18 -12.27
N GLN A 436 -33.42 19.87 -12.70
CA GLN A 436 -32.19 19.98 -11.94
C GLN A 436 -32.23 21.25 -11.10
N ASP A 437 -32.14 21.08 -9.79
CA ASP A 437 -32.14 22.13 -8.78
C ASP A 437 -30.81 22.13 -8.00
N GLY A 438 -30.62 23.10 -7.11
CA GLY A 438 -29.43 23.22 -6.27
C GLY A 438 -29.28 22.11 -5.22
N ASP A 439 -30.32 21.32 -4.97
CA ASP A 439 -30.42 20.38 -3.84
C ASP A 439 -29.84 19.00 -4.14
N SER A 440 -29.57 18.70 -5.42
CA SER A 440 -28.91 17.44 -5.76
C SER A 440 -27.43 17.47 -5.33
N ALA A 441 -26.94 16.38 -4.73
CA ALA A 441 -25.56 16.28 -4.25
C ALA A 441 -24.50 16.59 -5.33
N ALA A 442 -24.80 16.27 -6.60
CA ALA A 442 -23.93 16.63 -7.72
C ALA A 442 -23.90 18.15 -7.95
N MET A 443 -25.07 18.81 -7.96
CA MET A 443 -25.16 20.27 -8.14
C MET A 443 -24.53 21.03 -6.96
N SER A 444 -24.86 20.67 -5.72
CA SER A 444 -24.27 21.31 -4.53
C SER A 444 -22.74 21.18 -4.54
N SER A 445 -22.22 20.02 -4.96
CA SER A 445 -20.77 19.82 -5.05
C SER A 445 -20.08 20.67 -6.12
N ILE A 446 -20.76 20.97 -7.24
CA ILE A 446 -20.23 21.81 -8.31
C ILE A 446 -20.21 23.28 -7.85
N LEU A 447 -21.30 23.74 -7.24
CA LEU A 447 -21.42 25.10 -6.69
C LEU A 447 -20.36 25.34 -5.60
N ASN A 448 -20.20 24.41 -4.67
CA ASN A 448 -19.16 24.49 -3.65
C ASN A 448 -17.75 24.48 -4.25
N SER A 449 -17.48 23.62 -5.24
CA SER A 449 -16.17 23.62 -5.92
C SER A 449 -15.89 24.93 -6.64
N MET A 450 -16.92 25.60 -7.17
CA MET A 450 -16.78 26.93 -7.76
C MET A 450 -16.44 27.97 -6.70
N GLU A 451 -17.18 28.01 -5.59
CA GLU A 451 -16.99 28.97 -4.50
C GLU A 451 -15.64 28.79 -3.78
N LEU A 452 -15.29 27.55 -3.47
CA LEU A 452 -14.03 27.16 -2.82
C LEU A 452 -12.85 27.10 -3.79
N LYS A 453 -13.08 27.42 -5.07
CA LYS A 453 -12.07 27.44 -6.14
C LYS A 453 -11.30 26.12 -6.29
N VAL A 454 -11.99 24.99 -6.16
CA VAL A 454 -11.40 23.65 -6.28
C VAL A 454 -11.14 23.30 -7.74
N PRO A 455 -9.92 22.83 -8.10
CA PRO A 455 -9.63 22.29 -9.42
C PRO A 455 -10.43 21.01 -9.73
N VAL A 456 -11.05 20.97 -10.91
CA VAL A 456 -11.81 19.82 -11.41
C VAL A 456 -11.06 19.19 -12.59
N GLY A 457 -10.74 17.90 -12.47
CA GLY A 457 -10.11 17.15 -13.58
C GLY A 457 -11.16 16.73 -14.62
N ILE A 458 -10.93 17.02 -15.90
CA ILE A 458 -11.88 16.65 -16.97
C ILE A 458 -11.36 15.48 -17.81
N VAL A 459 -12.25 14.52 -18.06
CA VAL A 459 -12.07 13.35 -18.93
C VAL A 459 -13.02 13.47 -20.14
N ILE A 460 -12.51 13.23 -21.35
CA ILE A 460 -13.30 13.23 -22.59
C ILE A 460 -13.35 11.84 -23.23
N GLY A 461 -14.54 11.39 -23.62
CA GLY A 461 -14.76 10.11 -24.27
C GLY A 461 -14.71 10.18 -25.81
N ASN A 462 -14.32 9.10 -26.48
CA ASN A 462 -14.19 9.07 -27.95
C ASN A 462 -15.49 9.13 -28.74
N ARG A 463 -16.65 9.04 -28.08
CA ARG A 463 -17.95 9.25 -28.71
C ARG A 463 -18.34 10.73 -28.70
N ASN A 464 -17.53 11.59 -28.09
CA ASN A 464 -17.78 13.02 -28.07
C ASN A 464 -17.74 13.60 -29.49
N THR A 465 -18.76 14.38 -29.82
CA THR A 465 -18.92 15.01 -31.14
C THR A 465 -18.48 16.47 -31.18
N LEU A 466 -18.23 17.11 -30.03
CA LEU A 466 -17.81 18.53 -29.97
C LEU A 466 -16.37 18.71 -30.42
N LEU A 467 -15.52 17.70 -30.20
CA LEU A 467 -14.14 17.75 -30.61
C LEU A 467 -13.98 17.24 -32.06
N PRO A 468 -13.56 18.07 -33.02
CA PRO A 468 -13.52 17.70 -34.44
C PRO A 468 -12.27 16.88 -34.80
N ARG A 469 -11.96 15.84 -34.02
CA ARG A 469 -10.84 14.92 -34.26
C ARG A 469 -11.06 13.58 -33.58
N SER A 470 -10.45 12.54 -34.15
CA SER A 470 -10.45 11.24 -33.50
C SER A 470 -9.64 11.28 -32.19
N LEU A 471 -10.20 10.61 -31.18
CA LEU A 471 -9.57 10.41 -29.89
C LEU A 471 -8.89 9.05 -29.85
N PRO A 472 -7.66 8.96 -29.30
CA PRO A 472 -6.85 7.74 -29.37
C PRO A 472 -7.41 6.59 -28.52
N HIS A 473 -8.17 6.90 -27.46
CA HIS A 473 -8.71 5.90 -26.52
C HIS A 473 -10.18 6.15 -26.20
N ARG A 474 -10.85 5.14 -25.61
CA ARG A 474 -12.26 5.24 -25.19
C ARG A 474 -12.51 6.45 -24.29
N TYR A 475 -11.60 6.75 -23.36
CA TYR A 475 -11.59 7.95 -22.55
C TYR A 475 -10.20 8.59 -22.57
N ASN A 476 -10.09 9.91 -22.40
CA ASN A 476 -8.86 10.69 -22.52
C ASN A 476 -8.83 11.78 -21.44
N VAL A 477 -7.74 11.90 -20.67
CA VAL A 477 -7.62 12.97 -19.68
C VAL A 477 -7.27 14.28 -20.39
N MET A 478 -8.05 15.33 -20.13
CA MET A 478 -7.83 16.66 -20.72
C MET A 478 -6.82 17.45 -19.88
N ALA A 479 -7.29 18.11 -18.83
CA ALA A 479 -6.52 18.95 -17.92
C ALA A 479 -7.29 19.18 -16.61
N TYR A 480 -6.71 19.94 -15.69
CA TYR A 480 -7.45 20.57 -14.62
C TYR A 480 -8.08 21.89 -15.08
N PHE A 481 -9.31 22.11 -14.63
CA PHE A 481 -10.11 23.29 -14.93
C PHE A 481 -10.64 23.88 -13.62
N ARG A 482 -10.87 25.20 -13.60
CA ARG A 482 -11.75 25.83 -12.60
C ARG A 482 -13.16 25.95 -13.17
N ILE A 483 -14.16 25.89 -12.28
CA ILE A 483 -15.53 26.25 -12.64
C ILE A 483 -15.64 27.77 -12.61
N THR A 484 -16.05 28.39 -13.71
CA THR A 484 -16.23 29.85 -13.78
C THR A 484 -17.69 30.27 -13.66
N HIS A 485 -18.61 29.44 -14.15
CA HIS A 485 -20.04 29.76 -14.18
C HIS A 485 -20.88 28.50 -14.10
N VAL A 486 -21.99 28.58 -13.40
CA VAL A 486 -23.08 27.60 -13.37
C VAL A 486 -24.38 28.34 -13.66
N TRP A 487 -25.20 27.84 -14.57
CA TRP A 487 -26.50 28.44 -14.89
C TRP A 487 -27.53 27.38 -15.26
N TYR A 488 -28.79 27.81 -15.36
CA TYR A 488 -29.91 26.95 -15.73
C TYR A 488 -30.49 27.35 -17.08
N GLU A 489 -30.91 26.35 -17.85
CA GLU A 489 -31.55 26.48 -19.15
C GLU A 489 -32.91 25.77 -19.16
N ARG A 490 -33.84 26.25 -20.00
CA ARG A 490 -35.01 25.47 -20.37
C ARG A 490 -34.63 24.41 -21.41
N ILE A 491 -34.98 23.16 -21.10
CA ILE A 491 -34.79 21.99 -21.96
C ILE A 491 -36.13 21.27 -22.07
N GLY A 492 -36.87 21.54 -23.16
CA GLY A 492 -38.26 21.10 -23.30
C GLY A 492 -39.12 21.68 -22.17
N ARG A 493 -39.82 20.82 -21.42
CA ARG A 493 -40.64 21.25 -20.26
C ARG A 493 -39.86 21.32 -18.94
N ARG A 494 -38.54 21.10 -18.97
CA ARG A 494 -37.71 20.93 -17.77
C ARG A 494 -36.62 21.99 -17.68
N THR A 495 -36.07 22.14 -16.48
CA THR A 495 -34.90 22.96 -16.16
C THR A 495 -33.66 22.07 -16.12
N GLY A 496 -32.66 22.39 -16.94
CA GLY A 496 -31.37 21.70 -16.95
C GLY A 496 -30.25 22.64 -16.52
N ALA A 497 -29.25 22.13 -15.80
CA ALA A 497 -28.09 22.89 -15.36
C ALA A 497 -26.91 22.76 -16.32
N LYS A 498 -26.13 23.83 -16.41
CA LYS A 498 -24.96 23.98 -17.26
C LYS A 498 -23.80 24.50 -16.46
N VAL A 499 -22.60 24.11 -16.88
CA VAL A 499 -21.36 24.48 -16.24
C VAL A 499 -20.34 24.89 -17.29
N ARG A 500 -19.64 26.00 -17.02
CA ARG A 500 -18.49 26.47 -17.79
C ARG A 500 -17.22 26.26 -16.99
N PHE A 501 -16.29 25.57 -17.62
CA PHE A 501 -14.95 25.28 -17.13
C PHE A 501 -13.91 26.07 -17.91
N GLU A 502 -12.88 26.52 -17.21
CA GLU A 502 -11.72 27.19 -17.80
C GLU A 502 -10.43 26.48 -17.36
N LYS A 503 -9.59 26.12 -18.33
CA LYS A 503 -8.33 25.39 -18.12
C LYS A 503 -7.40 26.22 -17.24
N LEU A 504 -6.83 25.60 -16.20
CA LEU A 504 -5.91 26.30 -15.28
C LEU A 504 -4.57 26.64 -15.95
N ASP A 505 -4.01 25.69 -16.70
CA ASP A 505 -2.75 25.91 -17.42
C ASP A 505 -2.99 26.56 -18.79
N LEU A 506 -2.97 27.88 -18.79
CA LEU A 506 -3.02 28.73 -19.97
C LEU A 506 -1.67 28.93 -20.67
N GLY A 507 -0.57 28.39 -20.10
CA GLY A 507 0.78 28.50 -20.66
C GLY A 507 1.09 27.41 -21.68
N SER A 508 0.53 26.21 -21.51
CA SER A 508 0.71 25.10 -22.45
C SER A 508 -0.41 25.01 -23.48
N LYS A 509 -0.03 24.67 -24.71
CA LYS A 509 -0.99 24.35 -25.76
C LYS A 509 -1.70 23.04 -25.42
N SER A 510 -3.03 23.05 -25.43
CA SER A 510 -3.82 21.85 -25.17
C SER A 510 -3.56 20.77 -26.22
N TRP A 511 -3.45 19.51 -25.81
CA TRP A 511 -3.12 18.41 -26.74
C TRP A 511 -4.24 18.14 -27.74
N TRP A 512 -5.48 18.48 -27.38
CA TRP A 512 -6.67 18.39 -28.21
C TRP A 512 -6.80 19.56 -29.19
N ALA A 513 -5.99 20.61 -29.04
CA ALA A 513 -5.99 21.77 -29.92
C ALA A 513 -5.77 21.39 -31.38
N ALA A 514 -6.35 22.19 -32.28
CA ALA A 514 -6.19 22.01 -33.72
C ALA A 514 -4.69 21.97 -34.11
N LYS A 515 -4.33 21.06 -35.02
CA LYS A 515 -2.92 20.78 -35.38
C LYS A 515 -2.15 22.04 -35.78
N HIS A 516 -2.83 22.99 -36.43
CA HIS A 516 -2.27 24.25 -36.94
C HIS A 516 -2.71 25.49 -36.14
N SER A 517 -3.37 25.36 -34.99
CA SER A 517 -3.71 26.54 -34.17
C SER A 517 -2.45 27.23 -33.64
N ARG A 518 -2.53 28.55 -33.45
CA ARG A 518 -1.43 29.35 -32.88
C ARG A 518 -1.07 28.85 -31.46
N PRO A 519 0.18 29.04 -30.99
CA PRO A 519 0.50 28.80 -29.58
C PRO A 519 -0.34 29.72 -28.67
N PRO A 520 -0.60 29.30 -27.42
CA PRO A 520 -1.34 30.14 -26.47
C PRO A 520 -0.60 31.48 -26.26
N LEU A 521 -1.36 32.56 -26.11
CA LEU A 521 -0.79 33.86 -25.76
C LEU A 521 -0.12 33.79 -24.39
N GLU A 522 1.04 34.42 -24.26
CA GLU A 522 1.73 34.58 -22.98
C GLU A 522 0.80 35.22 -21.94
N ARG A 523 0.89 34.78 -20.68
CA ARG A 523 -0.01 35.22 -19.59
C ARG A 523 -0.09 36.75 -19.45
N LYS A 524 1.00 37.48 -19.72
CA LYS A 524 1.07 38.95 -19.63
C LYS A 524 0.43 39.69 -20.81
N LYS A 525 0.25 39.02 -21.95
CA LYS A 525 -0.30 39.59 -23.21
C LYS A 525 -1.79 39.30 -23.39
N ARG A 526 -2.43 38.66 -22.41
CA ARG A 526 -3.85 38.30 -22.45
C ARG A 526 -4.71 39.45 -21.92
N ASP A 527 -5.83 39.69 -22.58
CA ASP A 527 -6.85 40.63 -22.12
C ASP A 527 -7.76 39.94 -21.09
N TYR A 528 -7.57 40.28 -19.81
CA TYR A 528 -8.43 39.82 -18.71
C TYR A 528 -9.54 40.84 -18.36
N ALA A 529 -9.53 42.02 -19.00
CA ALA A 529 -10.57 43.03 -18.81
C ALA A 529 -11.87 42.65 -19.54
N MET A 530 -11.78 41.81 -20.59
CA MET A 530 -12.94 41.24 -21.25
C MET A 530 -13.74 40.32 -20.30
N GLN A 531 -14.89 40.81 -19.84
CA GLN A 531 -15.83 40.08 -19.00
C GLN A 531 -17.17 39.88 -19.71
N ALA A 532 -17.91 38.85 -19.31
CA ALA A 532 -19.26 38.62 -19.82
C ALA A 532 -20.21 39.71 -19.31
N GLU A 533 -21.10 40.19 -20.18
CA GLU A 533 -22.08 41.22 -19.83
C GLU A 533 -23.07 40.68 -18.79
N GLN A 534 -23.49 41.52 -17.85
CA GLN A 534 -24.48 41.15 -16.84
C GLN A 534 -25.55 42.23 -16.78
N ALA A 535 -26.79 41.82 -16.53
CA ALA A 535 -27.89 42.74 -16.25
C ALA A 535 -28.75 42.19 -15.10
N ARG A 536 -29.45 43.10 -14.42
CA ARG A 536 -30.32 42.79 -13.29
C ARG A 536 -31.73 42.51 -13.78
N CYS A 537 -32.34 41.43 -13.33
CA CYS A 537 -33.71 41.07 -13.71
C CYS A 537 -34.74 41.97 -13.02
N GLU A 538 -35.62 42.62 -13.80
CA GLU A 538 -36.69 43.45 -13.25
C GLU A 538 -37.75 42.67 -12.44
N ALA A 539 -37.83 41.35 -12.60
CA ALA A 539 -38.83 40.51 -11.93
C ALA A 539 -38.37 39.88 -10.62
N CYS A 540 -37.11 39.42 -10.53
CA CYS A 540 -36.59 38.74 -9.34
C CYS A 540 -35.40 39.47 -8.70
N ASP A 541 -34.98 40.60 -9.27
CA ASP A 541 -33.85 41.41 -8.83
C ASP A 541 -32.47 40.73 -8.84
N GLN A 542 -32.38 39.50 -9.37
CA GLN A 542 -31.13 38.76 -9.49
C GLN A 542 -30.36 39.15 -10.75
N TYR A 543 -29.03 39.21 -10.63
CA TYR A 543 -28.15 39.36 -11.77
C TYR A 543 -28.11 38.08 -12.61
N SER A 544 -28.15 38.22 -13.94
CA SER A 544 -27.87 37.12 -14.87
C SER A 544 -26.84 37.56 -15.91
N ILE A 545 -26.04 36.61 -16.35
CA ILE A 545 -25.02 36.83 -17.37
C ILE A 545 -25.66 36.71 -18.75
N ARG A 546 -25.24 37.55 -19.70
CA ARG A 546 -25.58 37.39 -21.11
C ARG A 546 -24.76 36.25 -21.71
N ILE A 547 -25.39 35.09 -21.81
CA ILE A 547 -24.76 33.86 -22.33
C ILE A 547 -24.89 33.76 -23.85
N TYR A 548 -25.95 34.33 -24.44
CA TYR A 548 -26.27 34.17 -25.87
C TYR A 548 -26.35 35.50 -26.63
N ASP A 549 -26.10 35.47 -27.94
CA ASP A 549 -26.13 36.66 -28.80
C ASP A 549 -27.52 37.28 -28.91
N GLN A 550 -28.55 36.43 -28.95
CA GLN A 550 -29.93 36.83 -29.21
C GLN A 550 -30.48 37.81 -28.17
N GLY A 551 -29.89 37.88 -26.99
CA GLY A 551 -30.20 38.90 -26.00
C GLY A 551 -30.00 38.44 -24.56
N TRP A 552 -30.21 39.37 -23.63
CA TRP A 552 -30.19 39.07 -22.21
C TRP A 552 -31.52 38.44 -21.75
N MET A 553 -31.43 37.44 -20.87
CA MET A 553 -32.55 36.72 -20.26
C MET A 553 -32.24 36.37 -18.80
N CYS A 554 -33.28 36.19 -17.98
CA CYS A 554 -33.11 35.73 -16.61
C CYS A 554 -32.79 34.23 -16.57
N LEU A 555 -31.77 33.85 -15.79
CA LEU A 555 -31.29 32.47 -15.66
C LEU A 555 -31.72 31.80 -14.35
N GLN A 556 -32.59 32.45 -13.57
CA GLN A 556 -33.10 31.95 -12.29
C GLN A 556 -34.38 31.11 -12.50
N PRO A 557 -34.38 29.80 -12.24
CA PRO A 557 -35.53 28.93 -12.53
C PRO A 557 -36.84 29.32 -11.84
N SER A 558 -36.75 29.97 -10.67
CA SER A 558 -37.90 30.44 -9.88
C SER A 558 -38.50 31.76 -10.41
N CYS A 559 -37.86 32.42 -11.37
CA CYS A 559 -38.31 33.71 -11.89
C CYS A 559 -39.36 33.56 -12.98
N LYS A 560 -40.37 34.43 -12.99
CA LYS A 560 -41.39 34.49 -14.07
C LYS A 560 -40.81 34.84 -15.45
N LEU A 561 -39.66 35.51 -15.49
CA LEU A 561 -38.92 35.83 -16.72
C LEU A 561 -37.82 34.81 -17.04
N PHE A 562 -37.80 33.66 -16.35
CA PHE A 562 -36.83 32.60 -16.61
C PHE A 562 -36.88 32.17 -18.08
N TRP A 563 -35.72 32.21 -18.73
CA TRP A 563 -35.56 31.78 -20.13
C TRP A 563 -36.33 32.61 -21.17
N MET A 564 -36.68 33.87 -20.84
CA MET A 564 -37.33 34.79 -21.77
C MET A 564 -36.36 35.92 -22.20
N ILE A 565 -36.21 36.13 -23.51
CA ILE A 565 -35.44 37.27 -24.04
C ILE A 565 -36.24 38.55 -23.81
N SER A 566 -35.56 39.61 -23.36
CA SER A 566 -36.15 40.93 -23.14
C SER A 566 -36.88 41.41 -24.41
N GLY A 567 -38.19 41.64 -24.32
CA GLY A 567 -39.03 42.08 -25.45
C GLY A 567 -39.59 40.96 -26.34
N SER A 568 -39.31 39.69 -26.07
CA SER A 568 -39.87 38.54 -26.80
C SER A 568 -41.17 38.01 -26.17
N SER A 569 -42.12 37.59 -26.99
CA SER A 569 -43.36 36.92 -26.56
C SER A 569 -43.26 35.39 -26.52
N SER A 570 -42.13 34.80 -26.94
CA SER A 570 -41.92 33.34 -26.98
C SER A 570 -40.53 32.95 -26.46
N GLU A 571 -40.42 31.70 -26.00
CA GLU A 571 -39.15 31.11 -25.56
C GLU A 571 -38.16 30.97 -26.74
N PRO A 572 -36.87 31.28 -26.54
CA PRO A 572 -35.87 31.16 -27.59
C PRO A 572 -35.49 29.71 -27.86
N THR A 573 -35.40 29.35 -29.14
CA THR A 573 -35.14 27.97 -29.58
C THR A 573 -33.77 27.80 -30.25
N ASP A 574 -33.32 28.77 -31.06
CA ASP A 574 -32.03 28.75 -31.75
C ASP A 574 -31.07 29.81 -31.15
N LEU A 575 -30.16 29.35 -30.29
CA LEU A 575 -29.30 30.22 -29.48
C LEU A 575 -27.82 29.97 -29.78
N THR A 576 -27.07 31.05 -30.00
CA THR A 576 -25.62 31.03 -30.20
C THR A 576 -24.92 31.71 -29.02
N PHE A 577 -23.79 31.16 -28.56
CA PHE A 577 -23.07 31.72 -27.43
C PHE A 577 -22.49 33.10 -27.75
N HIS A 578 -22.68 34.06 -26.84
CA HIS A 578 -22.17 35.42 -26.99
C HIS A 578 -20.64 35.45 -26.97
N GLU A 579 -20.05 36.25 -27.87
CA GLU A 579 -18.60 36.29 -28.08
C GLU A 579 -17.83 36.61 -26.79
N LYS A 580 -18.25 37.64 -26.03
CA LYS A 580 -17.60 38.01 -24.76
C LYS A 580 -17.67 36.89 -23.71
N PHE A 581 -18.74 36.11 -23.69
CA PHE A 581 -18.90 34.99 -22.76
C PHE A 581 -17.93 33.84 -23.09
N LEU A 582 -17.79 33.51 -24.37
CA LEU A 582 -16.83 32.49 -24.82
C LEU A 582 -15.38 32.94 -24.63
N LYS A 583 -15.05 34.18 -25.02
CA LYS A 583 -13.66 34.68 -25.04
C LYS A 583 -13.13 35.19 -23.71
N SER A 584 -14.00 35.55 -22.76
CA SER A 584 -13.58 36.00 -21.41
C SER A 584 -12.69 34.96 -20.71
N ARG A 585 -11.64 35.43 -20.04
CA ARG A 585 -10.73 34.62 -19.21
C ARG A 585 -10.52 35.32 -17.89
N LEU A 586 -10.53 34.56 -16.81
CA LEU A 586 -10.14 35.10 -15.51
C LEU A 586 -8.60 35.10 -15.41
N PRO A 587 -7.98 36.01 -14.64
CA PRO A 587 -6.53 35.95 -14.42
C PRO A 587 -6.13 34.62 -13.76
N PRO A 588 -4.89 34.13 -13.98
CA PRO A 588 -4.37 32.98 -13.24
C PRO A 588 -4.43 33.25 -11.73
N ASP A 589 -5.02 32.32 -10.99
CA ASP A 589 -5.13 32.41 -9.53
C ASP A 589 -4.20 31.37 -8.90
N PRO A 590 -3.08 31.79 -8.27
CA PRO A 590 -2.10 30.86 -7.70
C PRO A 590 -2.64 30.07 -6.49
N THR A 591 -3.79 30.47 -5.94
CA THR A 591 -4.47 29.73 -4.85
C THR A 591 -5.18 28.48 -5.35
N ILE A 592 -5.45 28.39 -6.66
CA ILE A 592 -6.13 27.24 -7.27
C ILE A 592 -5.09 26.20 -7.68
N GLN A 593 -4.79 25.27 -6.77
CA GLN A 593 -3.79 24.21 -6.99
C GLN A 593 -4.39 22.81 -6.91
N PRO A 594 -4.08 21.91 -7.87
CA PRO A 594 -4.56 20.53 -7.82
C PRO A 594 -4.09 19.79 -6.55
N HIS A 595 -5.01 19.09 -5.90
CA HIS A 595 -4.69 18.22 -4.75
C HIS A 595 -3.93 16.95 -5.16
N TYR A 596 -4.03 16.56 -6.43
CA TYR A 596 -3.39 15.38 -6.98
C TYR A 596 -2.70 15.74 -8.30
N SER A 597 -1.67 14.97 -8.66
CA SER A 597 -1.18 14.99 -10.03
C SER A 597 -2.30 14.60 -11.00
N LEU A 598 -2.40 15.34 -12.11
CA LEU A 598 -3.36 15.03 -13.19
C LEU A 598 -3.16 13.60 -13.69
N VAL A 599 -1.89 13.18 -13.70
CA VAL A 599 -1.41 11.87 -14.12
C VAL A 599 -0.60 11.28 -12.95
N PRO A 600 -1.23 10.53 -12.05
CA PRO A 600 -0.49 9.92 -10.94
C PRO A 600 0.53 8.89 -11.46
N ASP A 601 1.74 8.94 -10.92
CA ASP A 601 2.78 7.93 -11.15
C ASP A 601 3.00 7.11 -9.89
N LEU A 602 2.08 6.16 -9.65
CA LEU A 602 2.17 5.29 -8.48
C LEU A 602 3.46 4.48 -8.48
N LEU A 603 3.93 4.02 -9.65
CA LEU A 603 5.13 3.18 -9.73
C LEU A 603 6.37 3.91 -9.24
N SER A 604 6.51 5.21 -9.52
CA SER A 604 7.63 6.02 -9.01
C SER A 604 7.69 6.11 -7.47
N THR A 605 6.55 5.87 -6.80
CA THR A 605 6.45 5.93 -5.34
C THR A 605 6.70 4.59 -4.65
N LEU A 606 6.72 3.49 -5.40
CA LEU A 606 6.98 2.14 -4.86
C LEU A 606 8.48 1.88 -4.99
N LYS A 607 9.19 1.84 -3.85
CA LYS A 607 10.63 1.52 -3.84
C LYS A 607 10.80 0.04 -3.50
N ASP A 608 11.82 -0.59 -4.08
CA ASP A 608 12.15 -2.01 -3.81
C ASP A 608 12.48 -2.29 -2.33
N ALA A 609 12.76 -1.25 -1.55
CA ALA A 609 12.99 -1.33 -0.10
C ALA A 609 11.69 -1.40 0.74
N ASP A 610 10.52 -1.09 0.19
CA ASP A 610 9.25 -1.02 0.92
C ASP A 610 8.67 -2.43 1.16
N SER A 611 9.21 -3.14 2.14
CA SER A 611 8.92 -4.57 2.40
C SER A 611 7.46 -4.90 2.69
N ASP A 612 6.64 -3.93 3.10
CA ASP A 612 5.20 -4.11 3.40
C ASP A 612 4.27 -3.49 2.33
N ALA A 613 4.82 -2.91 1.25
CA ALA A 613 4.01 -2.17 0.27
C ALA A 613 2.87 -3.02 -0.34
N LEU A 614 3.07 -4.33 -0.48
CA LEU A 614 2.10 -5.24 -1.09
C LEU A 614 0.81 -5.43 -0.31
N SER A 615 0.85 -5.33 1.02
CA SER A 615 -0.37 -5.44 1.83
C SER A 615 -1.14 -4.12 1.92
N LYS A 616 -0.51 -3.00 1.53
CA LYS A 616 -1.08 -1.67 1.72
C LYS A 616 -2.19 -1.34 0.74
N ARG A 617 -3.11 -0.50 1.21
CA ARG A 617 -4.20 0.06 0.42
C ARG A 617 -3.74 0.91 -0.75
N ILE A 618 -2.49 1.35 -0.82
CA ILE A 618 -2.05 2.09 -2.01
C ILE A 618 -1.83 1.16 -3.20
N THR A 619 -1.41 -0.08 -2.97
CA THR A 619 -0.96 -0.98 -4.04
C THR A 619 -2.09 -1.76 -4.70
N TRP A 620 -3.29 -1.86 -4.11
CA TRP A 620 -4.48 -2.35 -4.84
C TRP A 620 -5.01 -1.39 -5.93
N LYS A 621 -4.47 -0.16 -6.04
CA LYS A 621 -4.94 0.84 -7.02
C LYS A 621 -4.48 0.52 -8.43
N GLY A 622 -5.22 1.04 -9.40
CA GLY A 622 -4.78 1.03 -10.79
C GLY A 622 -3.58 1.96 -10.99
N ILE A 623 -2.88 1.78 -12.11
CA ILE A 623 -1.77 2.62 -12.52
C ILE A 623 -1.97 3.12 -13.94
N ILE A 624 -1.10 4.04 -14.35
CA ILE A 624 -0.99 4.48 -15.73
C ILE A 624 0.22 3.76 -16.33
N CYS A 625 -0.02 2.90 -17.32
CA CYS A 625 1.00 2.13 -17.99
C CYS A 625 2.11 3.06 -18.52
N PRO A 626 3.39 2.88 -18.16
CA PRO A 626 4.45 3.78 -18.58
C PRO A 626 4.73 3.70 -20.08
N LEU A 627 4.43 2.56 -20.73
CA LEU A 627 4.64 2.35 -22.17
C LEU A 627 3.53 2.96 -23.02
N CYS A 628 2.28 2.54 -22.85
CA CYS A 628 1.16 2.97 -23.69
C CYS A 628 0.30 4.09 -23.07
N LYS A 629 0.63 4.51 -21.84
CA LYS A 629 -0.08 5.53 -21.07
C LYS A 629 -1.53 5.20 -20.71
N ARG A 630 -1.94 3.92 -20.82
CA ARG A 630 -3.29 3.47 -20.47
C ARG A 630 -3.50 3.30 -18.97
N CYS A 631 -4.68 3.70 -18.47
CA CYS A 631 -5.11 3.34 -17.12
C CYS A 631 -5.37 1.83 -17.04
N ILE A 632 -4.73 1.14 -16.10
CA ILE A 632 -4.84 -0.30 -15.91
C ILE A 632 -5.14 -0.60 -14.43
N SER A 633 -6.15 -1.41 -14.17
CA SER A 633 -6.49 -1.83 -12.80
C SER A 633 -5.47 -2.83 -12.24
N ARG A 634 -5.32 -2.90 -10.91
CA ARG A 634 -4.60 -4.01 -10.24
C ARG A 634 -5.47 -5.26 -10.32
N ARG A 635 -5.29 -6.09 -11.35
CA ARG A 635 -6.05 -7.35 -11.53
C ARG A 635 -5.34 -8.55 -10.92
N TYR A 636 -4.01 -8.55 -10.94
CA TYR A 636 -3.19 -9.68 -10.55
C TYR A 636 -2.65 -9.46 -9.14
N TRP A 637 -2.60 -10.52 -8.34
CA TRP A 637 -2.04 -10.46 -6.98
C TRP A 637 -0.64 -9.85 -6.96
N TRP A 638 0.20 -10.27 -7.91
CA TRP A 638 1.62 -9.94 -8.01
C TRP A 638 1.91 -8.56 -8.64
N GLY A 639 0.91 -7.86 -9.19
CA GLY A 639 1.13 -6.55 -9.81
C GLY A 639 0.18 -6.21 -10.95
N TRP A 640 0.71 -5.57 -11.99
CA TRP A 640 -0.06 -5.01 -13.09
C TRP A 640 0.39 -5.56 -14.44
N ARG A 641 -0.58 -5.83 -15.31
CA ARG A 641 -0.37 -6.16 -16.71
C ARG A 641 -1.26 -5.26 -17.57
N CYS A 642 -0.71 -4.74 -18.66
CA CYS A 642 -1.46 -3.84 -19.53
C CYS A 642 -2.39 -4.58 -20.50
N ALA A 643 -1.94 -5.70 -21.04
CA ALA A 643 -2.78 -6.60 -21.82
C ALA A 643 -3.30 -7.71 -20.89
N ASP A 644 -4.57 -8.05 -21.03
CA ASP A 644 -5.23 -9.12 -20.28
C ASP A 644 -5.69 -10.19 -21.27
N ASP A 645 -5.38 -11.47 -20.99
CA ASP A 645 -5.68 -12.58 -21.90
C ASP A 645 -7.20 -12.77 -22.12
N ASP A 646 -8.01 -12.35 -21.14
CA ASP A 646 -9.46 -12.55 -21.07
C ASP A 646 -10.28 -11.38 -21.68
N SER A 647 -9.62 -10.29 -22.10
CA SER A 647 -10.28 -9.07 -22.58
C SER A 647 -10.43 -9.07 -24.12
N VAL A 648 -11.67 -9.18 -24.61
CA VAL A 648 -12.00 -9.11 -26.05
C VAL A 648 -11.57 -7.78 -26.67
N TRP A 649 -11.53 -6.70 -25.88
CA TRP A 649 -11.05 -5.38 -26.31
C TRP A 649 -9.52 -5.31 -26.45
N ASP A 650 -8.77 -6.11 -25.68
CA ASP A 650 -7.31 -6.09 -25.63
C ASP A 650 -6.63 -6.98 -26.68
N ARG A 651 -7.35 -7.90 -27.34
CA ARG A 651 -6.76 -8.73 -28.41
C ARG A 651 -6.21 -7.94 -29.61
N LYS A 652 -6.60 -6.66 -29.78
CA LYS A 652 -6.02 -5.73 -30.77
C LYS A 652 -4.82 -4.93 -30.25
N LEU A 653 -4.64 -4.80 -28.93
CA LEU A 653 -3.57 -4.02 -28.31
C LEU A 653 -2.44 -4.94 -27.83
N LYS A 654 -1.27 -4.83 -28.49
CA LYS A 654 -0.05 -5.59 -28.18
C LYS A 654 0.86 -4.87 -27.17
N CYS A 655 0.33 -4.30 -26.09
CA CYS A 655 1.21 -3.63 -25.10
C CYS A 655 1.84 -4.68 -24.17
N PRO A 656 3.17 -4.90 -24.21
CA PRO A 656 3.83 -5.96 -23.45
C PRO A 656 4.11 -5.56 -22.00
N PHE A 657 3.56 -4.42 -21.54
CA PHE A 657 3.89 -3.91 -20.21
C PHE A 657 3.35 -4.84 -19.12
N GLU A 658 4.27 -5.29 -18.28
CA GLU A 658 4.03 -5.98 -17.04
C GLU A 658 4.95 -5.38 -15.97
N HIS A 659 4.40 -5.20 -14.77
CA HIS A 659 5.17 -4.83 -13.59
C HIS A 659 4.76 -5.75 -12.45
N ILE A 660 5.71 -6.61 -12.07
CA ILE A 660 5.58 -7.54 -10.95
C ILE A 660 6.28 -6.90 -9.76
N LEU A 661 5.59 -6.82 -8.64
CA LEU A 661 6.17 -6.37 -7.38
C LEU A 661 6.92 -7.53 -6.71
N PRO A 662 8.13 -7.30 -6.17
CA PRO A 662 8.84 -8.31 -5.41
C PRO A 662 8.05 -8.63 -4.13
N ILE A 663 7.61 -9.88 -3.96
CA ILE A 663 6.90 -10.29 -2.74
C ILE A 663 7.89 -10.63 -1.65
N ARG A 664 7.91 -9.77 -0.63
CA ARG A 664 8.50 -10.09 0.67
C ARG A 664 7.36 -10.57 1.57
N PRO A 665 7.33 -11.85 1.98
CA PRO A 665 6.29 -12.33 2.89
C PRO A 665 6.30 -11.53 4.18
N ILE A 666 5.12 -11.06 4.57
CA ILE A 666 4.91 -10.32 5.80
C ILE A 666 4.86 -11.33 6.94
N ALA A 667 5.68 -11.09 7.96
CA ALA A 667 5.67 -11.95 9.14
C ALA A 667 4.32 -11.83 9.86
N LEU A 668 3.82 -12.96 10.38
CA LEU A 668 2.52 -13.03 11.04
C LEU A 668 2.35 -11.97 12.14
N ARG A 669 3.43 -11.66 12.88
CA ARG A 669 3.49 -10.61 13.92
C ARG A 669 2.99 -9.24 13.46
N TRP A 670 3.15 -8.90 12.18
CA TRP A 670 2.71 -7.59 11.66
C TRP A 670 1.22 -7.51 11.39
N VAL A 671 0.53 -8.67 11.28
CA VAL A 671 -0.90 -8.71 10.93
C VAL A 671 -1.81 -9.08 12.09
N ILE A 672 -1.23 -9.44 13.24
CA ILE A 672 -1.95 -9.75 14.49
C ILE A 672 -1.55 -8.74 15.58
N ASP A 673 -2.50 -8.37 16.43
CA ASP A 673 -2.33 -7.32 17.46
C ASP A 673 -2.03 -7.85 18.87
N ASP A 674 -1.68 -9.13 18.97
CA ASP A 674 -1.35 -9.78 20.23
C ASP A 674 0.16 -9.68 20.55
N MET A 675 0.51 -9.61 21.84
CA MET A 675 1.91 -9.68 22.33
C MET A 675 2.59 -11.01 21.93
N GLU A 676 1.82 -12.09 21.84
CA GLU A 676 2.26 -13.42 21.39
C GLU A 676 1.72 -13.71 19.98
N THR A 677 2.38 -14.54 19.18
CA THR A 677 1.91 -14.83 17.82
C THR A 677 0.65 -15.70 17.82
N SER A 678 0.41 -16.44 18.90
CA SER A 678 -0.77 -17.24 19.09
C SER A 678 -0.98 -17.49 20.59
N PRO A 679 -2.21 -17.35 21.10
CA PRO A 679 -2.50 -17.55 22.51
C PRO A 679 -2.52 -19.04 22.87
N ILE A 680 -2.15 -19.37 24.11
CA ILE A 680 -2.29 -20.73 24.67
C ILE A 680 -3.78 -21.13 24.73
N LYS A 681 -4.65 -20.19 25.10
CA LYS A 681 -6.11 -20.36 25.15
C LYS A 681 -6.77 -18.99 24.95
N ARG A 682 -7.67 -18.85 23.97
CA ARG A 682 -8.34 -17.56 23.69
C ARG A 682 -9.38 -17.24 24.75
N ALA A 683 -9.41 -15.98 25.20
CA ALA A 683 -10.50 -15.47 26.03
C ALA A 683 -11.80 -15.43 25.22
N LEU A 684 -12.94 -15.69 25.89
CA LEU A 684 -14.27 -15.60 25.29
C LEU A 684 -14.97 -14.39 25.88
N SER A 685 -15.56 -13.56 25.02
CA SER A 685 -16.37 -12.41 25.42
C SER A 685 -17.63 -12.39 24.56
N TRP A 686 -18.79 -12.41 25.20
CA TRP A 686 -20.09 -12.45 24.53
C TRP A 686 -20.83 -11.14 24.74
N ASP A 687 -21.44 -10.63 23.67
CA ASP A 687 -22.40 -9.53 23.75
C ASP A 687 -23.80 -10.15 23.79
N ALA A 688 -24.56 -9.85 24.86
CA ALA A 688 -25.87 -10.40 25.14
C ALA A 688 -26.91 -10.16 24.03
N LYS A 689 -26.63 -9.25 23.07
CA LYS A 689 -27.47 -9.02 21.89
C LYS A 689 -27.40 -10.14 20.86
N PHE A 690 -26.35 -10.96 20.88
CA PHE A 690 -26.14 -12.04 19.92
C PHE A 690 -26.31 -13.41 20.60
N MET A 691 -26.51 -14.43 19.78
CA MET A 691 -26.55 -15.82 20.23
C MET A 691 -25.22 -16.22 20.88
N VAL A 692 -25.31 -16.86 22.05
CA VAL A 692 -24.16 -17.45 22.75
C VAL A 692 -24.01 -18.91 22.29
N PRO A 693 -22.80 -19.36 21.89
CA PRO A 693 -22.59 -20.73 21.46
C PRO A 693 -22.48 -21.71 22.63
N GLU A 694 -22.73 -22.97 22.37
CA GLU A 694 -22.28 -24.08 23.22
C GLU A 694 -20.75 -24.18 23.15
N VAL A 695 -20.09 -24.34 24.30
CA VAL A 695 -18.62 -24.39 24.40
C VAL A 695 -18.17 -25.79 24.82
N ASP A 696 -17.26 -26.39 24.05
CA ASP A 696 -16.67 -27.69 24.31
C ASP A 696 -15.15 -27.63 24.09
N ASP A 697 -14.40 -27.74 25.18
CA ASP A 697 -12.93 -27.69 25.21
C ASP A 697 -12.29 -29.09 25.17
N VAL A 698 -13.08 -30.16 25.10
CA VAL A 698 -12.61 -31.53 25.35
C VAL A 698 -12.65 -32.38 24.09
N SER A 699 -13.78 -32.41 23.37
CA SER A 699 -13.99 -33.41 22.30
C SER A 699 -13.01 -33.28 21.13
N LEU A 700 -12.56 -32.06 20.83
CA LEU A 700 -11.67 -31.76 19.70
C LEU A 700 -10.38 -31.06 20.16
N TYR A 701 -9.95 -31.27 21.41
CA TYR A 701 -8.67 -30.76 21.90
C TYR A 701 -7.53 -31.12 20.93
N PRO A 702 -6.64 -30.16 20.57
CA PRO A 702 -6.43 -28.85 21.21
C PRO A 702 -7.30 -27.70 20.69
N TYR A 703 -8.22 -27.93 19.74
CA TYR A 703 -9.21 -26.92 19.40
C TYR A 703 -10.23 -26.75 20.53
N ARG A 704 -10.64 -25.51 20.74
CA ARG A 704 -11.88 -25.19 21.45
C ARG A 704 -13.02 -25.16 20.44
N LYS A 705 -14.07 -25.94 20.66
CA LYS A 705 -15.25 -26.00 19.79
C LYS A 705 -16.36 -25.09 20.33
N LEU A 706 -16.86 -24.21 19.46
CA LEU A 706 -18.01 -23.35 19.72
C LEU A 706 -19.13 -23.70 18.73
N THR A 707 -20.33 -24.04 19.20
CA THR A 707 -21.44 -24.43 18.33
C THR A 707 -22.61 -23.46 18.45
N TYR A 708 -22.99 -22.84 17.33
CA TYR A 708 -24.20 -22.02 17.22
C TYR A 708 -25.28 -22.81 16.50
N THR A 709 -26.39 -23.10 17.17
CA THR A 709 -27.50 -23.87 16.58
C THR A 709 -28.68 -22.95 16.27
N ILE A 710 -29.12 -22.94 15.01
CA ILE A 710 -30.33 -22.24 14.57
C ILE A 710 -31.44 -23.30 14.38
N PRO A 711 -32.44 -23.36 15.27
CA PRO A 711 -33.46 -24.41 15.24
C PRO A 711 -34.17 -24.53 13.90
N GLY A 712 -34.24 -25.75 13.35
CA GLY A 712 -34.88 -26.05 12.08
C GLY A 712 -34.16 -25.50 10.84
N VAL A 713 -32.94 -24.99 10.99
CA VAL A 713 -32.17 -24.37 9.91
C VAL A 713 -30.80 -25.04 9.71
N GLY A 714 -30.02 -25.18 10.78
CA GLY A 714 -28.66 -25.72 10.72
C GLY A 714 -27.79 -25.26 11.90
N SER A 715 -26.49 -25.50 11.81
CA SER A 715 -25.51 -25.11 12.83
C SER A 715 -24.24 -24.48 12.24
N ILE A 716 -23.53 -23.72 13.08
CA ILE A 716 -22.21 -23.18 12.78
C ILE A 716 -21.25 -23.66 13.88
N MET A 717 -20.27 -24.48 13.50
CA MET A 717 -19.19 -24.94 14.36
C MET A 717 -17.95 -24.07 14.13
N HIS A 718 -17.47 -23.40 15.16
CA HIS A 718 -16.25 -22.60 15.15
C HIS A 718 -15.19 -23.29 16.01
N LEU A 719 -14.14 -23.80 15.35
CA LEU A 719 -12.99 -24.41 15.98
C LEU A 719 -11.92 -23.33 16.17
N VAL A 720 -11.77 -22.91 17.42
CA VAL A 720 -10.85 -21.86 17.83
C VAL A 720 -9.45 -22.44 18.00
N ALA A 721 -8.51 -21.98 17.18
CA ALA A 721 -7.13 -22.42 17.21
C ALA A 721 -6.35 -21.77 18.35
N ASN A 722 -5.36 -22.51 18.85
CA ASN A 722 -4.40 -22.04 19.85
C ASN A 722 -2.95 -22.18 19.34
N ARG A 723 -1.99 -21.83 20.20
CA ARG A 723 -0.57 -21.95 19.91
C ARG A 723 -0.15 -23.36 19.48
N GLU A 724 -0.71 -24.40 20.09
CA GLU A 724 -0.40 -25.79 19.76
C GLU A 724 -0.79 -26.13 18.32
N ILE A 725 -1.96 -25.67 17.86
CA ILE A 725 -2.39 -25.82 16.47
C ILE A 725 -1.53 -24.98 15.53
N ASN A 726 -1.33 -23.70 15.85
CA ASN A 726 -0.79 -22.70 14.92
C ASN A 726 0.69 -22.93 14.61
N THR A 727 1.48 -23.26 15.64
CA THR A 727 2.95 -23.38 15.55
C THR A 727 3.46 -24.74 15.08
N ARG A 728 2.57 -25.72 14.88
CA ARG A 728 2.96 -27.04 14.38
C ARG A 728 3.62 -26.94 13.01
N ARG A 729 4.49 -27.90 12.71
CA ARG A 729 5.03 -28.07 11.35
C ARG A 729 3.87 -28.23 10.37
N ASN A 730 3.91 -27.51 9.24
CA ASN A 730 2.81 -27.40 8.28
C ASN A 730 1.50 -26.81 8.89
N GLY A 731 1.62 -26.13 10.02
CA GLY A 731 0.55 -25.44 10.74
C GLY A 731 0.10 -24.15 10.06
N PRO A 732 -0.96 -23.52 10.57
CA PRO A 732 -1.42 -22.20 10.16
C PRO A 732 -0.33 -21.13 10.01
N ASP A 733 0.67 -21.07 10.91
CA ASP A 733 1.75 -20.09 10.85
C ASP A 733 2.57 -20.24 9.55
N GLU A 734 2.96 -21.48 9.24
CA GLU A 734 3.73 -21.81 8.03
C GLU A 734 2.88 -21.66 6.76
N LEU A 735 1.62 -22.09 6.80
CA LEU A 735 0.67 -21.94 5.68
C LEU A 735 0.50 -20.46 5.31
N PHE A 736 0.40 -19.56 6.29
CA PHE A 736 0.29 -18.13 6.03
C PHE A 736 1.54 -17.57 5.31
N GLY A 737 2.74 -18.03 5.66
CA GLY A 737 3.97 -17.67 4.94
C GLY A 737 3.99 -18.22 3.52
N GLN A 738 3.61 -19.49 3.34
CA GLN A 738 3.62 -20.17 2.05
C GLN A 738 2.63 -19.55 1.05
N LEU A 739 1.40 -19.25 1.48
CA LEU A 739 0.37 -18.67 0.60
C LEU A 739 0.76 -17.30 0.03
N GLN A 740 1.64 -16.55 0.70
CA GLN A 740 2.14 -15.27 0.19
C GLN A 740 3.13 -15.45 -0.97
N CYS A 741 3.89 -16.54 -0.96
CA CYS A 741 5.01 -16.77 -1.88
C CYS A 741 4.64 -17.65 -3.09
N GLU A 742 3.61 -18.47 -2.96
CA GLU A 742 3.19 -19.42 -3.99
C GLU A 742 2.43 -18.78 -5.15
N LYS A 743 2.59 -19.30 -6.38
CA LYS A 743 1.86 -18.83 -7.56
C LYS A 743 0.44 -19.39 -7.62
N LEU A 744 -0.37 -18.99 -6.66
CA LEU A 744 -1.76 -19.44 -6.50
C LEU A 744 -2.65 -19.05 -7.69
N GLY A 745 -2.32 -17.97 -8.40
CA GLY A 745 -3.13 -17.44 -9.49
C GLY A 745 -4.28 -16.54 -9.02
N LEU A 746 -4.15 -15.96 -7.83
CA LEU A 746 -5.06 -14.98 -7.28
C LEU A 746 -5.26 -13.77 -8.22
N ARG A 747 -6.53 -13.50 -8.57
CA ARG A 747 -6.94 -12.41 -9.46
C ARG A 747 -8.21 -11.70 -8.96
N ARG A 748 -8.37 -10.43 -9.33
CA ARG A 748 -9.63 -9.69 -9.21
C ARG A 748 -10.44 -9.89 -10.47
N TYR A 749 -11.65 -10.43 -10.32
CA TYR A 749 -12.56 -10.75 -11.42
C TYR A 749 -13.61 -9.64 -11.64
N PRO A 750 -14.07 -9.43 -12.89
CA PRO A 750 -15.21 -8.56 -13.17
C PRO A 750 -16.50 -9.07 -12.50
N LEU A 751 -17.24 -8.17 -11.86
CA LEU A 751 -18.56 -8.41 -11.28
C LEU A 751 -19.58 -8.81 -12.36
N ALA A 752 -20.25 -9.95 -12.20
CA ALA A 752 -21.25 -10.45 -13.16
C ALA A 752 -22.50 -9.57 -13.16
N GLN A 753 -22.91 -9.11 -11.98
CA GLN A 753 -23.97 -8.12 -11.79
C GLN A 753 -23.35 -6.84 -11.23
N SER A 754 -22.97 -5.93 -12.11
CA SER A 754 -22.62 -4.56 -11.76
C SER A 754 -23.42 -3.60 -12.61
N VAL A 755 -23.76 -2.45 -12.01
CA VAL A 755 -24.33 -1.31 -12.74
C VAL A 755 -23.41 -0.89 -13.91
N VAL A 756 -22.10 -1.20 -13.81
CA VAL A 756 -21.09 -0.83 -14.79
C VAL A 756 -20.25 -2.06 -15.14
N ALA A 757 -20.40 -2.54 -16.38
CA ALA A 757 -19.64 -3.65 -16.91
C ALA A 757 -18.12 -3.45 -16.74
N GLY A 758 -17.43 -4.50 -16.29
CA GLY A 758 -15.98 -4.49 -16.07
C GLY A 758 -15.51 -4.00 -14.69
N THR A 759 -16.43 -3.64 -13.79
CA THR A 759 -16.08 -3.35 -12.39
C THR A 759 -15.50 -4.59 -11.72
N LEU A 760 -14.36 -4.49 -11.05
CA LEU A 760 -13.69 -5.63 -10.43
C LEU A 760 -14.16 -5.89 -9.00
N THR A 761 -14.07 -7.15 -8.56
CA THR A 761 -14.15 -7.57 -7.16
C THR A 761 -13.14 -6.80 -6.29
N ALA A 762 -13.45 -6.64 -4.99
CA ALA A 762 -12.56 -5.95 -4.06
C ALA A 762 -11.38 -6.83 -3.63
N HIS A 763 -11.65 -8.10 -3.35
CA HIS A 763 -10.67 -9.11 -2.95
C HIS A 763 -10.07 -9.82 -4.18
N PHE A 764 -8.94 -10.49 -4.00
CA PHE A 764 -8.43 -11.43 -4.98
C PHE A 764 -9.01 -12.81 -4.72
N ALA A 765 -9.32 -13.55 -5.78
CA ALA A 765 -9.87 -14.90 -5.69
C ALA A 765 -9.10 -15.86 -6.60
N VAL A 766 -9.15 -17.15 -6.27
CA VAL A 766 -8.85 -18.26 -7.18
C VAL A 766 -9.68 -19.46 -6.72
N ASN A 767 -10.17 -20.23 -7.68
CA ASN A 767 -10.96 -21.44 -7.43
C ASN A 767 -10.19 -22.68 -7.85
N TYR A 768 -10.24 -23.73 -7.03
CA TYR A 768 -9.75 -25.07 -7.34
C TYR A 768 -10.90 -26.07 -7.24
N GLY A 769 -10.90 -27.08 -8.11
CA GLY A 769 -11.91 -28.13 -8.11
C GLY A 769 -13.11 -27.82 -9.02
N MET A 770 -14.29 -28.19 -8.57
CA MET A 770 -15.55 -27.91 -9.26
C MET A 770 -15.76 -26.39 -9.44
N PRO A 771 -16.34 -25.95 -10.57
CA PRO A 771 -16.65 -24.55 -10.78
C PRO A 771 -17.73 -24.09 -9.81
N TYR A 772 -17.50 -22.93 -9.21
CA TYR A 772 -18.42 -22.29 -8.29
C TYR A 772 -18.76 -20.86 -8.76
N LYS A 773 -20.02 -20.45 -8.65
CA LYS A 773 -20.52 -19.16 -9.18
C LYS A 773 -20.75 -18.16 -8.04
N TYR A 774 -19.67 -17.85 -7.34
CA TYR A 774 -19.66 -16.83 -6.28
C TYR A 774 -19.80 -15.40 -6.82
N VAL A 775 -21.00 -14.82 -6.99
CA VAL A 775 -21.23 -13.38 -7.40
C VAL A 775 -20.61 -12.99 -8.78
N VAL A 776 -19.64 -13.76 -9.27
CA VAL A 776 -18.74 -13.68 -10.40
C VAL A 776 -18.36 -15.10 -10.80
N SER A 777 -18.19 -15.32 -12.09
CA SER A 777 -17.63 -16.58 -12.58
C SER A 777 -16.11 -16.53 -12.40
N VAL A 778 -15.59 -17.29 -11.44
CA VAL A 778 -14.14 -17.49 -11.26
C VAL A 778 -13.73 -18.69 -12.09
N SER A 779 -12.68 -18.56 -12.91
CA SER A 779 -12.13 -19.71 -13.60
C SER A 779 -11.57 -20.72 -12.59
N SER A 780 -12.01 -21.97 -12.70
CA SER A 780 -11.57 -23.04 -11.80
C SER A 780 -10.39 -23.81 -12.37
N LYS A 781 -9.36 -24.00 -11.52
CA LYS A 781 -8.22 -24.89 -11.77
C LYS A 781 -8.54 -26.31 -11.31
N SER A 782 -7.92 -27.32 -11.92
CA SER A 782 -7.99 -28.68 -11.38
C SER A 782 -7.26 -28.77 -10.03
N PHE A 783 -7.72 -29.65 -9.13
CA PHE A 783 -6.94 -29.97 -7.93
C PHE A 783 -5.57 -30.60 -8.25
N ASN A 784 -5.39 -31.17 -9.44
CA ASN A 784 -4.07 -31.65 -9.89
C ASN A 784 -3.06 -30.49 -10.11
N GLU A 785 -3.54 -29.25 -10.24
CA GLU A 785 -2.73 -28.04 -10.34
C GLU A 785 -2.54 -27.34 -8.98
N ALA A 786 -3.10 -27.89 -7.90
CA ALA A 786 -3.00 -27.32 -6.56
C ALA A 786 -1.58 -27.49 -6.01
N CYS A 787 -1.01 -26.42 -5.47
CA CYS A 787 0.27 -26.50 -4.76
C CYS A 787 0.10 -27.09 -3.34
N PRO A 788 1.18 -27.55 -2.69
CA PRO A 788 1.10 -28.19 -1.37
C PRO A 788 0.33 -27.42 -0.29
N PRO A 789 0.43 -26.07 -0.16
CA PRO A 789 -0.36 -25.33 0.83
C PRO A 789 -1.87 -25.41 0.62
N ILE A 790 -2.32 -25.48 -0.65
CA ILE A 790 -3.73 -25.62 -1.03
C ILE A 790 -4.24 -27.01 -0.63
N LEU A 791 -3.48 -28.07 -0.92
CA LEU A 791 -3.83 -29.44 -0.53
C LEU A 791 -3.83 -29.64 0.99
N ARG A 792 -2.86 -29.04 1.71
CA ARG A 792 -2.83 -29.05 3.19
C ARG A 792 -4.04 -28.35 3.80
N ALA A 793 -4.42 -27.18 3.27
CA ALA A 793 -5.63 -26.50 3.71
C ALA A 793 -6.88 -27.34 3.43
N MET A 794 -6.96 -27.96 2.25
CA MET A 794 -8.06 -28.84 1.86
C MET A 794 -8.19 -30.05 2.80
N GLY A 795 -7.08 -30.66 3.22
CA GLY A 795 -7.08 -31.72 4.23
C GLY A 795 -7.67 -31.28 5.58
N ARG A 796 -7.27 -30.10 6.07
CA ARG A 796 -7.82 -29.51 7.31
C ARG A 796 -9.32 -29.23 7.20
N LEU A 797 -9.74 -28.66 6.07
CA LEU A 797 -11.14 -28.32 5.79
C LEU A 797 -12.01 -29.56 5.64
N THR A 798 -11.49 -30.62 5.02
CA THR A 798 -12.16 -31.91 4.88
C THR A 798 -12.35 -32.57 6.25
N TRP A 799 -11.32 -32.55 7.10
CA TRP A 799 -11.41 -33.02 8.48
C TRP A 799 -12.47 -32.24 9.28
N ALA A 800 -12.45 -30.91 9.21
CA ALA A 800 -13.41 -30.06 9.91
C ALA A 800 -14.85 -30.33 9.45
N SER A 801 -15.07 -30.46 8.15
CA SER A 801 -16.37 -30.84 7.59
C SER A 801 -16.83 -32.20 8.12
N LYS A 802 -15.92 -33.19 8.24
CA LYS A 802 -16.25 -34.50 8.81
C LYS A 802 -16.69 -34.41 10.27
N GLN A 803 -16.04 -33.57 11.08
CA GLN A 803 -16.45 -33.37 12.49
C GLN A 803 -17.86 -32.78 12.62
N ALA A 804 -18.26 -31.88 11.72
CA ALA A 804 -19.61 -31.33 11.71
C ALA A 804 -20.68 -32.39 11.37
N HIS A 805 -20.40 -33.31 10.45
CA HIS A 805 -21.34 -34.40 10.10
C HIS A 805 -21.45 -35.44 11.22
N LEU A 806 -20.35 -35.77 11.90
CA LEU A 806 -20.39 -36.70 13.05
C LEU A 806 -21.31 -36.18 14.16
N ALA A 807 -21.49 -34.86 14.28
CA ALA A 807 -22.39 -34.25 15.24
C ALA A 807 -23.88 -34.33 14.84
N THR A 808 -24.21 -34.46 13.54
CA THR A 808 -25.60 -34.50 13.05
C THR A 808 -26.06 -35.89 12.62
N GLY A 809 -25.14 -36.80 12.27
CA GLY A 809 -25.44 -38.13 11.72
C GLY A 809 -25.70 -38.14 10.21
N ASP A 810 -25.52 -37.02 9.53
CA ASP A 810 -25.75 -36.91 8.09
C ASP A 810 -24.66 -37.61 7.26
N THR A 811 -25.00 -38.02 6.04
CA THR A 811 -24.05 -38.60 5.08
C THR A 811 -22.94 -37.60 4.77
N PHE A 812 -21.69 -37.97 5.07
CA PHE A 812 -20.54 -37.13 4.79
C PHE A 812 -20.29 -37.00 3.29
N LEU A 813 -20.34 -35.76 2.80
CA LEU A 813 -19.97 -35.40 1.43
C LEU A 813 -18.62 -34.68 1.45
N PRO A 814 -17.54 -35.31 0.94
CA PRO A 814 -16.21 -34.70 0.96
C PRO A 814 -16.18 -33.48 0.04
N PRO A 815 -15.59 -32.34 0.45
CA PRO A 815 -15.51 -31.17 -0.41
C PRO A 815 -14.82 -31.48 -1.75
N ASN A 816 -15.34 -30.92 -2.84
CA ASN A 816 -14.81 -31.08 -4.20
C ASN A 816 -14.56 -29.72 -4.89
N GLU A 817 -14.62 -28.63 -4.12
CA GLU A 817 -14.28 -27.27 -4.50
C GLU A 817 -13.56 -26.59 -3.34
N MET A 818 -12.63 -25.69 -3.68
CA MET A 818 -12.06 -24.74 -2.73
C MET A 818 -11.85 -23.38 -3.37
N LEU A 819 -12.51 -22.37 -2.79
CA LEU A 819 -12.31 -20.96 -3.09
C LEU A 819 -11.31 -20.35 -2.11
N LEU A 820 -10.21 -19.83 -2.64
CA LEU A 820 -9.26 -19.03 -1.86
C LEU A 820 -9.49 -17.55 -2.14
N LEU A 821 -9.67 -16.77 -1.07
CA LEU A 821 -9.76 -15.32 -1.09
C LEU A 821 -8.55 -14.69 -0.41
N GLY A 822 -7.88 -13.76 -1.09
CA GLY A 822 -6.79 -12.94 -0.55
C GLY A 822 -7.26 -11.49 -0.33
N TYR A 823 -7.04 -10.98 0.88
CA TYR A 823 -7.42 -9.63 1.29
C TYR A 823 -6.17 -8.83 1.66
N LEU A 824 -6.04 -7.66 1.04
CA LEU A 824 -5.08 -6.63 1.45
C LEU A 824 -5.77 -5.65 2.43
N GLU A 825 -5.03 -4.67 2.92
CA GLU A 825 -5.52 -3.61 3.80
C GLU A 825 -6.82 -2.95 3.27
N ASP A 826 -7.77 -2.73 4.18
CA ASP A 826 -9.10 -2.14 3.93
C ASP A 826 -10.02 -2.91 2.94
N MET A 827 -9.61 -4.08 2.44
CA MET A 827 -10.50 -4.94 1.63
C MET A 827 -11.55 -5.61 2.53
N ARG A 828 -12.80 -5.65 2.06
CA ARG A 828 -13.91 -6.29 2.78
C ARG A 828 -14.95 -6.84 1.82
N ILE A 829 -15.76 -7.78 2.32
CA ILE A 829 -16.94 -8.28 1.63
C ILE A 829 -18.16 -7.95 2.49
N GLY A 830 -19.18 -7.38 1.85
CA GLY A 830 -20.46 -7.10 2.50
C GLY A 830 -21.25 -8.38 2.81
N TYR A 831 -22.52 -8.21 3.16
CA TYR A 831 -23.42 -9.35 3.29
C TYR A 831 -23.58 -10.09 1.97
N HIS A 832 -23.42 -11.41 2.02
CA HIS A 832 -23.58 -12.33 0.90
C HIS A 832 -24.02 -13.70 1.42
N ASP A 833 -24.40 -14.58 0.50
CA ASP A 833 -24.72 -15.97 0.80
C ASP A 833 -24.13 -16.89 -0.27
N ASP A 834 -23.85 -18.13 0.12
CA ASP A 834 -23.33 -19.15 -0.79
C ASP A 834 -24.47 -19.98 -1.43
N GLY A 835 -25.74 -19.58 -1.25
CA GLY A 835 -26.96 -20.37 -1.47
C GLY A 835 -27.33 -20.64 -2.92
N GLU A 836 -26.43 -21.28 -3.67
CA GLU A 836 -26.72 -21.86 -4.99
C GLU A 836 -27.45 -23.21 -4.84
N SER A 837 -28.35 -23.53 -5.78
CA SER A 837 -29.05 -24.81 -5.79
C SER A 837 -28.12 -26.01 -5.98
N SER A 838 -26.95 -25.77 -6.57
CA SER A 838 -25.85 -26.72 -6.80
C SER A 838 -25.02 -27.01 -5.55
N LEU A 839 -25.20 -26.27 -4.46
CA LEU A 839 -24.36 -26.40 -3.28
C LEU A 839 -24.89 -27.50 -2.33
N GLY A 840 -23.97 -28.27 -1.75
CA GLY A 840 -24.23 -29.21 -0.67
C GLY A 840 -24.48 -28.53 0.68
N PRO A 841 -24.77 -29.31 1.74
CA PRO A 841 -25.18 -28.76 3.03
C PRO A 841 -24.03 -28.12 3.83
N THR A 842 -22.77 -28.40 3.47
CA THR A 842 -21.61 -28.06 4.31
C THR A 842 -20.64 -27.13 3.60
N ILE A 843 -20.27 -26.07 4.30
CA ILE A 843 -19.21 -25.13 3.93
C ILE A 843 -18.21 -25.07 5.08
N SER A 844 -16.94 -25.31 4.81
CA SER A 844 -15.88 -25.13 5.80
C SER A 844 -14.93 -24.03 5.35
N THR A 845 -14.49 -23.18 6.28
CA THR A 845 -13.58 -22.06 6.00
C THR A 845 -12.43 -22.04 6.99
N LEU A 846 -11.20 -21.86 6.49
CA LEU A 846 -9.97 -21.65 7.24
C LEU A 846 -9.58 -20.18 7.12
N SER A 847 -9.34 -19.53 8.25
CA SER A 847 -8.89 -18.13 8.31
C SER A 847 -7.41 -18.04 8.67
N LEU A 848 -6.64 -17.30 7.87
CA LEU A 848 -5.20 -17.11 8.09
C LEU A 848 -4.84 -15.61 8.03
N GLY A 849 -4.03 -15.17 8.99
CA GLY A 849 -3.53 -13.79 9.08
C GLY A 849 -4.37 -12.92 10.01
N ALA A 850 -4.68 -11.70 9.58
CA ALA A 850 -5.45 -10.75 10.39
C ALA A 850 -6.83 -11.30 10.81
N LYS A 851 -7.24 -10.98 12.04
CA LYS A 851 -8.54 -11.35 12.57
C LYS A 851 -9.68 -10.70 11.79
N SER A 852 -10.88 -11.26 11.90
CA SER A 852 -12.07 -10.70 11.26
C SER A 852 -13.31 -10.91 12.11
N THR A 853 -14.29 -10.00 12.00
CA THR A 853 -15.61 -10.18 12.60
C THR A 853 -16.56 -10.74 11.56
N MET A 854 -17.12 -11.92 11.82
CA MET A 854 -18.18 -12.50 11.01
C MET A 854 -19.55 -12.23 11.66
N LEU A 855 -20.48 -11.72 10.85
CA LEU A 855 -21.86 -11.42 11.26
C LEU A 855 -22.83 -12.22 10.41
N VAL A 856 -23.76 -12.93 11.04
CA VAL A 856 -24.79 -13.73 10.34
C VAL A 856 -26.17 -13.14 10.62
N ARG A 857 -26.99 -13.01 9.57
CA ARG A 857 -28.36 -12.50 9.67
C ARG A 857 -29.32 -13.19 8.70
N MET A 858 -30.61 -13.12 8.98
CA MET A 858 -31.64 -13.63 8.09
C MET A 858 -31.76 -12.75 6.83
N LYS A 859 -31.90 -13.35 5.65
CA LYS A 859 -32.06 -12.58 4.40
C LYS A 859 -33.34 -11.75 4.44
N TYR A 860 -33.31 -10.57 3.83
CA TYR A 860 -34.42 -9.61 3.78
C TYR A 860 -35.78 -10.28 3.50
N LYS A 861 -35.84 -11.12 2.47
CA LYS A 861 -37.09 -11.72 2.01
C LYS A 861 -37.73 -12.66 3.03
N TYR A 862 -36.94 -13.41 3.79
CA TYR A 862 -37.45 -14.32 4.82
C TYR A 862 -37.77 -13.57 6.11
N TYR A 863 -36.95 -12.56 6.44
CA TYR A 863 -37.20 -11.68 7.58
C TYR A 863 -38.55 -10.97 7.46
N HIS A 864 -38.86 -10.40 6.29
CA HIS A 864 -40.12 -9.69 6.06
C HIS A 864 -41.27 -10.59 5.57
N GLY A 865 -40.97 -11.74 4.97
CA GLY A 865 -41.96 -12.63 4.34
C GLY A 865 -42.34 -12.22 2.92
N TYR A 866 -41.66 -11.24 2.33
CA TYR A 866 -41.88 -10.75 0.97
C TYR A 866 -40.59 -10.22 0.34
N SER A 867 -40.51 -10.20 -0.99
CA SER A 867 -39.36 -9.68 -1.73
C SER A 867 -39.24 -8.16 -1.63
N ARG A 868 -38.09 -7.58 -2.01
CA ARG A 868 -37.95 -6.11 -2.08
C ARG A 868 -38.95 -5.44 -3.03
N ALA A 869 -39.45 -6.17 -4.03
CA ALA A 869 -40.52 -5.74 -4.92
C ALA A 869 -41.93 -5.91 -4.30
N LYS A 870 -42.02 -6.17 -3.00
CA LYS A 870 -43.26 -6.40 -2.24
C LYS A 870 -44.09 -7.60 -2.73
N LYS A 871 -43.47 -8.56 -3.42
CA LYS A 871 -44.12 -9.82 -3.80
C LYS A 871 -44.04 -10.81 -2.63
N LEU A 872 -45.17 -11.37 -2.21
CA LEU A 872 -45.19 -12.41 -1.17
C LEU A 872 -44.36 -13.62 -1.59
N LEU A 873 -43.70 -14.24 -0.61
CA LEU A 873 -43.04 -15.52 -0.83
C LEU A 873 -44.07 -16.65 -0.91
N GLU A 874 -43.92 -17.49 -1.92
CA GLU A 874 -44.72 -18.71 -2.13
C GLU A 874 -44.47 -19.72 -1.00
N GLU A 875 -43.18 -19.98 -0.72
CA GLU A 875 -42.73 -20.66 0.49
C GLU A 875 -42.29 -19.64 1.55
N ASP A 876 -43.13 -19.39 2.55
CA ASP A 876 -42.76 -18.61 3.73
C ASP A 876 -42.44 -19.54 4.92
N PRO A 877 -41.17 -19.82 5.23
CA PRO A 877 -40.81 -20.77 6.29
C PRO A 877 -41.15 -20.28 7.71
N VAL A 878 -41.45 -18.98 7.90
CA VAL A 878 -41.73 -18.36 9.21
C VAL A 878 -40.73 -18.81 10.30
N LEU A 879 -39.49 -18.37 10.13
CA LEU A 879 -38.39 -18.72 11.04
C LEU A 879 -38.39 -17.85 12.31
N PRO A 880 -37.96 -18.38 13.47
CA PRO A 880 -37.75 -17.59 14.68
C PRO A 880 -36.90 -16.33 14.42
N GLY A 881 -37.31 -15.20 15.00
CA GLY A 881 -36.64 -13.90 14.82
C GLY A 881 -37.02 -13.14 13.55
N CYS A 882 -37.91 -13.68 12.69
CA CYS A 882 -38.45 -12.91 11.57
C CYS A 882 -39.40 -11.79 12.04
N LYS A 883 -39.62 -10.78 11.20
CA LYS A 883 -40.53 -9.67 11.52
C LYS A 883 -41.95 -10.19 11.67
N ASN A 884 -42.61 -9.79 12.76
CA ASN A 884 -43.96 -10.24 13.15
C ASN A 884 -44.07 -11.78 13.30
N TYR A 885 -43.01 -12.42 13.81
CA TYR A 885 -42.90 -13.88 13.93
C TYR A 885 -44.15 -14.56 14.53
N LEU A 886 -44.63 -14.12 15.70
CA LEU A 886 -45.79 -14.73 16.36
C LEU A 886 -47.04 -14.72 15.48
N ARG A 887 -47.38 -13.55 14.92
CA ARG A 887 -48.54 -13.39 14.03
C ARG A 887 -48.40 -14.24 12.77
N ARG A 888 -47.23 -14.25 12.12
CA ARG A 888 -47.01 -15.07 10.91
C ARG A 888 -47.07 -16.57 11.22
N ARG A 889 -46.63 -16.98 12.41
CA ARG A 889 -46.68 -18.37 12.86
C ARG A 889 -48.13 -18.82 13.07
N GLU A 890 -48.95 -17.97 13.69
CA GLU A 890 -50.39 -18.21 13.85
C GLU A 890 -51.10 -18.31 12.50
N LEU A 891 -50.84 -17.37 11.58
CA LEU A 891 -51.40 -17.42 10.23
C LEU A 891 -50.98 -18.70 9.50
N LYS A 892 -49.72 -19.09 9.59
CA LYS A 892 -49.24 -20.32 8.94
C LYS A 892 -49.82 -21.58 9.59
N ALA A 893 -50.01 -21.60 10.90
CA ALA A 893 -50.70 -22.68 11.60
C ALA A 893 -52.16 -22.78 11.18
N GLY A 894 -52.86 -21.65 11.00
CA GLY A 894 -54.23 -21.62 10.50
C GLY A 894 -54.35 -22.15 9.06
N LEU A 895 -53.40 -21.82 8.19
CA LEU A 895 -53.34 -22.36 6.83
C LEU A 895 -53.13 -23.89 6.83
N LEU A 896 -52.20 -24.38 7.65
CA LEU A 896 -51.91 -25.82 7.77
C LEU A 896 -53.05 -26.59 8.46
N GLY A 897 -53.75 -25.95 9.40
CA GLY A 897 -54.92 -26.50 10.10
C GLY A 897 -56.24 -26.35 9.34
N GLY A 898 -56.23 -25.72 8.16
CA GLY A 898 -57.42 -25.54 7.31
C GLY A 898 -58.42 -24.48 7.80
N SER A 899 -58.08 -23.69 8.82
CA SER A 899 -58.97 -22.64 9.35
C SER A 899 -58.97 -21.37 8.49
N ILE A 900 -57.98 -21.21 7.62
CA ILE A 900 -57.92 -20.19 6.57
C ILE A 900 -57.42 -20.85 5.29
N ASP A 901 -57.98 -20.46 4.15
CA ASP A 901 -57.51 -20.92 2.84
C ASP A 901 -56.27 -20.13 2.37
N ARG A 902 -55.73 -20.50 1.20
CA ARG A 902 -54.50 -19.88 0.69
C ARG A 902 -54.71 -18.40 0.33
N GLU A 903 -55.89 -18.05 -0.17
CA GLU A 903 -56.22 -16.69 -0.57
C GLU A 903 -56.33 -15.77 0.64
N GLY A 904 -57.04 -16.20 1.69
CA GLY A 904 -57.13 -15.49 2.97
C GLY A 904 -55.79 -15.39 3.70
N TYR A 905 -54.94 -16.43 3.65
CA TYR A 905 -53.57 -16.35 4.18
C TYR A 905 -52.73 -15.27 3.48
N ASP A 906 -52.78 -15.20 2.15
CA ASP A 906 -52.02 -14.21 1.40
C ASP A 906 -52.60 -12.80 1.52
N GLU A 907 -53.91 -12.63 1.68
CA GLU A 907 -54.55 -11.35 1.98
C GLU A 907 -54.10 -10.78 3.34
N LEU A 908 -54.16 -11.59 4.40
CA LEU A 908 -53.72 -11.20 5.75
C LEU A 908 -52.22 -10.86 5.81
N ARG A 909 -51.41 -11.48 4.96
CA ARG A 909 -49.99 -11.09 4.80
C ARG A 909 -49.81 -9.76 4.07
N ARG A 910 -50.72 -9.41 3.15
CA ARG A 910 -50.67 -8.12 2.42
C ARG A 910 -51.11 -6.95 3.28
N GLU A 911 -52.00 -7.13 4.25
CA GLU A 911 -52.39 -6.06 5.19
C GLU A 911 -51.17 -5.41 5.87
N GLY A 912 -50.15 -6.21 6.21
CA GLY A 912 -48.89 -5.72 6.77
C GLY A 912 -48.02 -4.87 5.83
N LEU A 913 -48.30 -4.86 4.52
CA LEU A 913 -47.58 -4.05 3.51
C LEU A 913 -48.15 -2.62 3.38
N SER A 914 -49.37 -2.38 3.89
CA SER A 914 -50.20 -1.19 3.62
C SER A 914 -49.90 0.03 4.51
N MET A 915 -49.17 -0.11 5.63
CA MET A 915 -49.01 1.01 6.56
C MET A 915 -47.88 2.02 6.19
N LYS A 916 -48.32 3.27 6.04
CA LYS A 916 -47.63 4.58 5.93
C LYS A 916 -47.16 5.05 4.54
N LYS A 917 -48.06 5.74 3.82
CA LYS A 917 -47.70 6.94 3.03
C LYS A 917 -47.34 8.06 4.03
N GLY A 918 -46.07 8.48 4.08
CA GLY A 918 -45.69 9.72 4.79
C GLY A 918 -44.47 9.67 5.72
N GLY A 919 -43.67 8.60 5.76
CA GLY A 919 -42.42 8.58 6.53
C GLY A 919 -41.33 7.79 5.83
N THR A 920 -40.08 8.23 5.94
CA THR A 920 -38.84 7.65 5.37
C THR A 920 -38.47 6.26 5.94
N GLY A 921 -39.43 5.50 6.45
CA GLY A 921 -39.23 4.17 7.04
C GLY A 921 -39.27 3.06 5.98
N GLY A 922 -38.27 2.98 5.11
CA GLY A 922 -37.99 1.73 4.39
C GLY A 922 -37.71 0.64 5.42
N GLY A 923 -38.43 -0.50 5.36
CA GLY A 923 -38.23 -1.60 6.31
C GLY A 923 -36.78 -2.04 6.34
N GLY A 924 -36.09 -1.84 7.47
CA GLY A 924 -34.67 -2.14 7.62
C GLY A 924 -34.31 -3.59 7.36
N GLU A 925 -33.02 -3.85 7.18
CA GLU A 925 -32.47 -5.21 7.12
C GLU A 925 -32.67 -5.94 8.46
N ALA A 926 -32.62 -7.28 8.44
CA ALA A 926 -32.58 -8.04 9.68
C ALA A 926 -31.36 -7.63 10.51
N THR A 927 -31.53 -7.55 11.84
CA THR A 927 -30.39 -7.37 12.75
C THR A 927 -29.58 -8.68 12.78
N PRO A 928 -28.23 -8.63 12.82
CA PRO A 928 -27.43 -9.85 12.92
C PRO A 928 -27.71 -10.60 14.21
N CYS A 929 -27.87 -11.92 14.12
CA CYS A 929 -28.19 -12.78 15.26
C CYS A 929 -26.95 -13.49 15.82
N ILE A 930 -25.90 -13.65 15.00
CA ILE A 930 -24.61 -14.22 15.43
C ILE A 930 -23.52 -13.21 15.09
N LYS A 931 -22.60 -13.03 16.05
CA LYS A 931 -21.35 -12.30 15.89
C LYS A 931 -20.22 -13.18 16.42
N MET A 932 -19.22 -13.45 15.60
CA MET A 932 -18.04 -14.20 16.00
C MET A 932 -16.77 -13.52 15.51
N GLU A 933 -15.69 -13.67 16.28
CA GLU A 933 -14.35 -13.25 15.87
C GLU A 933 -13.62 -14.48 15.33
N VAL A 934 -13.20 -14.40 14.07
CA VAL A 934 -12.47 -15.47 13.38
C VAL A 934 -11.01 -15.06 13.27
N ASN A 935 -10.14 -15.79 13.94
CA ASN A 935 -8.73 -15.47 14.10
C ASN A 935 -7.81 -16.32 13.20
N HIS A 936 -6.51 -16.04 13.25
CA HIS A 936 -5.49 -16.87 12.59
C HIS A 936 -5.57 -18.33 13.08
N GLY A 937 -5.72 -19.25 12.12
CA GLY A 937 -5.78 -20.70 12.33
C GLY A 937 -7.18 -21.25 12.61
N ASP A 938 -8.16 -20.38 12.84
CA ASP A 938 -9.53 -20.81 13.14
C ASP A 938 -10.20 -21.46 11.93
N LEU A 939 -11.01 -22.48 12.21
CA LEU A 939 -11.88 -23.13 11.23
C LEU A 939 -13.34 -22.84 11.57
N VAL A 940 -14.15 -22.50 10.57
CA VAL A 940 -15.60 -22.29 10.70
C VAL A 940 -16.33 -23.22 9.74
N VAL A 941 -17.23 -24.04 10.25
CA VAL A 941 -18.04 -24.98 9.48
C VAL A 941 -19.50 -24.61 9.61
N MET A 942 -20.12 -24.22 8.50
CA MET A 942 -21.54 -23.95 8.37
C MET A 942 -22.22 -25.19 7.79
N HIS A 943 -23.13 -25.82 8.54
CA HIS A 943 -23.75 -27.08 8.17
C HIS A 943 -25.29 -27.00 8.21
N GLY A 944 -25.92 -27.41 7.12
CA GLY A 944 -27.38 -27.43 6.89
C GLY A 944 -27.79 -26.56 5.70
N GLU A 945 -28.53 -27.14 4.75
CA GLU A 945 -28.99 -26.42 3.54
C GLU A 945 -29.85 -25.18 3.88
N GLY A 946 -30.61 -25.25 4.98
CA GLY A 946 -31.43 -24.14 5.47
C GLY A 946 -30.62 -22.90 5.81
N LEU A 947 -29.40 -23.06 6.32
CA LEU A 947 -28.52 -21.95 6.68
C LEU A 947 -28.16 -21.13 5.45
N GLN A 948 -27.77 -21.80 4.36
CA GLN A 948 -27.43 -21.16 3.07
C GLN A 948 -28.67 -20.61 2.36
N LYS A 949 -29.82 -21.28 2.48
CA LYS A 949 -31.09 -20.82 1.89
C LYS A 949 -31.58 -19.54 2.56
N PHE A 950 -31.60 -19.50 3.90
CA PHE A 950 -32.34 -18.47 4.66
C PHE A 950 -31.49 -17.36 5.26
N PHE A 951 -30.19 -17.58 5.48
CA PHE A 951 -29.28 -16.62 6.11
C PHE A 951 -28.21 -16.13 5.14
N GLU A 952 -27.69 -14.95 5.40
CA GLU A 952 -26.55 -14.33 4.74
C GLU A 952 -25.55 -13.89 5.80
N HIS A 953 -24.29 -13.77 5.42
CA HIS A 953 -23.22 -13.41 6.34
C HIS A 953 -22.31 -12.34 5.73
N SER A 954 -21.63 -11.60 6.59
CA SER A 954 -20.58 -10.66 6.20
C SER A 954 -19.34 -10.92 7.02
N VAL A 955 -18.18 -10.65 6.43
CA VAL A 955 -16.88 -10.76 7.11
C VAL A 955 -16.21 -9.41 7.01
N ILE A 956 -15.91 -8.83 8.17
CA ILE A 956 -15.27 -7.53 8.34
C ILE A 956 -13.85 -7.78 8.83
N PRO A 957 -12.84 -7.75 7.95
CA PRO A 957 -11.45 -7.91 8.34
C PRO A 957 -10.98 -6.77 9.23
N ASP A 958 -10.09 -7.09 10.16
CA ASP A 958 -9.14 -6.12 10.65
C ASP A 958 -8.21 -5.73 9.49
N LYS A 959 -7.89 -4.45 9.35
CA LYS A 959 -7.44 -3.82 8.09
C LYS A 959 -6.02 -4.21 7.65
N ARG A 960 -5.69 -5.50 7.62
CA ARG A 960 -4.37 -6.05 7.32
C ARG A 960 -4.50 -7.30 6.45
N LEU A 961 -3.36 -7.83 6.00
CA LEU A 961 -3.31 -9.00 5.14
C LEU A 961 -3.96 -10.23 5.79
N ARG A 962 -4.88 -10.88 5.07
CA ARG A 962 -5.44 -12.17 5.44
C ARG A 962 -5.84 -13.01 4.23
N PHE A 963 -5.94 -14.31 4.45
CA PHE A 963 -6.48 -15.27 3.51
C PHE A 963 -7.69 -15.98 4.14
N ALA A 964 -8.69 -16.28 3.31
CA ALA A 964 -9.80 -17.16 3.67
C ALA A 964 -9.88 -18.28 2.64
N LEU A 965 -9.81 -19.53 3.09
CA LEU A 965 -9.90 -20.72 2.24
C LEU A 965 -11.20 -21.41 2.57
N THR A 966 -12.13 -21.43 1.63
CA THR A 966 -13.48 -21.98 1.82
C THR A 966 -13.65 -23.19 0.93
N ALA A 967 -13.89 -24.36 1.53
CA ALA A 967 -14.16 -25.60 0.82
C ALA A 967 -15.65 -25.95 0.88
N ARG A 968 -16.14 -26.49 -0.24
CA ARG A 968 -17.55 -26.81 -0.44
C ARG A 968 -17.72 -28.13 -1.19
N TYR A 969 -18.93 -28.68 -1.11
CA TYR A 969 -19.36 -29.75 -1.99
C TYR A 969 -20.32 -29.19 -3.05
N ILE A 970 -19.93 -29.26 -4.32
CA ILE A 970 -20.76 -28.94 -5.48
C ILE A 970 -21.38 -30.23 -6.01
N LYS A 971 -22.70 -30.23 -6.16
CA LYS A 971 -23.52 -31.35 -6.64
C LYS A 971 -23.14 -31.70 -8.09
N PRO A 972 -22.63 -32.91 -8.39
CA PRO A 972 -22.14 -33.29 -9.71
C PRO A 972 -23.15 -33.09 -10.85
N GLU A 973 -24.44 -33.28 -10.59
CA GLU A 973 -25.54 -33.10 -11.53
C GLU A 973 -25.71 -31.66 -12.03
N SER A 974 -25.03 -30.69 -11.40
CA SER A 974 -25.11 -29.26 -11.74
C SER A 974 -23.97 -28.76 -12.64
N VAL A 975 -23.01 -29.62 -12.99
CA VAL A 975 -21.80 -29.27 -13.74
C VAL A 975 -21.58 -30.18 -14.93
N GLY A 976 -20.90 -29.68 -15.97
CA GLY A 976 -20.55 -30.49 -17.15
C GLY A 976 -19.46 -31.53 -16.85
N VAL A 977 -19.42 -32.62 -17.62
CA VAL A 977 -18.50 -33.75 -17.42
C VAL A 977 -17.02 -33.33 -17.34
N GLU A 978 -16.58 -32.40 -18.19
CA GLU A 978 -15.19 -31.91 -18.19
C GLU A 978 -14.83 -31.14 -16.91
N GLU A 979 -15.80 -30.43 -16.33
CA GLU A 979 -15.62 -29.72 -15.06
C GLU A 979 -15.62 -30.69 -13.87
N MET A 980 -16.27 -31.86 -14.00
CA MET A 980 -16.29 -32.88 -12.95
C MET A 980 -14.90 -33.44 -12.64
N GLU A 981 -14.08 -33.62 -13.67
CA GLU A 981 -12.71 -34.12 -13.51
C GLU A 981 -11.82 -33.16 -12.69
N LYS A 982 -12.10 -31.84 -12.73
CA LYS A 982 -11.34 -30.86 -11.95
C LYS A 982 -11.52 -31.03 -10.45
N GLY A 983 -12.73 -31.45 -10.04
CA GLY A 983 -13.10 -31.67 -8.64
C GLY A 983 -12.70 -33.03 -8.08
N ARG A 984 -12.16 -33.95 -8.89
CA ARG A 984 -11.63 -35.22 -8.38
C ARG A 984 -10.38 -34.96 -7.55
N LEU A 985 -10.42 -35.40 -6.30
CA LEU A 985 -9.30 -35.26 -5.37
C LEU A 985 -9.24 -36.50 -4.47
N GLU A 986 -8.14 -37.24 -4.57
CA GLU A 986 -7.75 -38.24 -3.58
C GLU A 986 -6.65 -37.62 -2.72
N LEU A 987 -6.99 -37.24 -1.48
CA LEU A 987 -6.01 -36.70 -0.54
C LEU A 987 -5.06 -37.81 -0.10
N GLY A 988 -3.81 -37.74 -0.56
CA GLY A 988 -2.71 -38.56 -0.08
C GLY A 988 -2.53 -38.45 1.45
N ARG A 989 -1.91 -39.46 2.06
CA ARG A 989 -1.68 -39.53 3.53
C ARG A 989 -0.89 -38.32 4.05
N GLU A 990 -0.05 -37.74 3.22
CA GLU A 990 0.76 -36.57 3.51
C GLU A 990 -0.04 -35.26 3.65
N TRP A 991 -1.26 -35.22 3.11
CA TRP A 991 -2.18 -34.07 3.21
C TRP A 991 -3.30 -34.31 4.24
N ALA A 992 -3.39 -35.52 4.80
CA ALA A 992 -4.38 -35.85 5.80
C ALA A 992 -4.15 -35.05 7.08
N TYR A 993 -5.25 -34.54 7.65
CA TYR A 993 -5.26 -33.86 8.93
C TYR A 993 -6.18 -34.60 9.88
N ASP A 994 -5.74 -34.81 11.11
CA ASP A 994 -6.45 -35.55 12.15
C ASP A 994 -6.96 -34.66 13.28
N GLY A 995 -6.66 -33.36 13.24
CA GLY A 995 -6.96 -32.41 14.31
C GLY A 995 -5.87 -32.32 15.39
N LYS A 996 -4.83 -33.17 15.31
CA LYS A 996 -3.73 -33.29 16.27
C LYS A 996 -2.37 -33.08 15.63
#